data_AF-A0A928HIB7-F1
#
_entry.id   AF-A0A928HIB7-F1
#
_cell.length_a   1.000
_cell.length_b   1.000
_cell.length_c   1.000
_cell.angle_alpha   90.00
_cell.angle_beta   90.00
_cell.angle_gamma   90.00
#
_symmetry.space_group_name_H-M   'P 1'
#
loop_
_entity.id
_entity.type
_entity.pdbx_description
1 polymer ?
#
loop_
_entity_poly.entity_id
_entity_poly.type
_entity_poly.pdbx_seq_one_letter_code
_entity_poly.pdbx_strand_id
1 'polypeptide(L)'
;MKRIKFLFAVLGCAFAFFVSGTAVHSEGLRDQLEGLVYEVEEWSSPQAWNLNKASSDQWQIWTKEEDVMRKRSNGASVTTPVLPQDADRKSPEEGAPPLHTKITGIPNGFYHVFSSPSNRPLAISLDGKNWEKTGRGENDLGFFQIDDGIFELWVDDLYASPASRGWAYYDYVRFVPASKDDIPKLSHLETFTLPDGSTQLSWISNTPTMPAVVEIDGKKWVETESGMRNHRVVISGLEKGKKVRASVTVPLNRKGWGIAETVEFEAGTVPVPGETQKMSVLLTVAEPTDHPRTDWPVSSGVPFAKGILANAENVRILDESGVPVPAQFETFAKWEDGSVKWLICTFRASTRAKLENAVTYRLETSPEFRSSAGTSPVTEAEMRKFAASLSSCVRFADGTQTQTGAGEFTLVSQGAQAAVLQSSGEFEPKEGEKDFLTGHELTFFGEDFIRIRSTLANRELEEPMTLVKSASVFVPGGKGVSGISWLQDTEKHAVCERTASTEGSADVRKEVEHWDGMISADDGAFFLRDAWQCWPKGMTCRDGKVGFHILPELPENYAPDGAKTLDGLLMHYYWLKDGAYLFKRGMELRHDFWIVRPDPKTGKVREVKSEWLQNPLFAAAPAEYYCASGVFPPVNPVREGKWDSYEEAFRTSFVNLEKGRQQRGEYGWMNFGDWFGERKFNWGNQEYDLAYVCSLFFARTADPSILTRGIETARHYTTVDRKAYPWKPEERELRYTHCLGHVNGFFAKGDPRIQDIMGVYQYSLLGWESDNSGGHTFHPGTWYIACLTGDRYLWDAAFSGAWRQAERYTPKYDFRIERSAGWSMNNAVYSYRFTGNPFFMNAARLYLECIESKQNPETGCFDLPQDQTECDCPDKKEHRGGKAFAVGVLLHSLVRFSESVPDTESRETSQKIIVRAANWLLDESWNEAKMGFRYKTGCPKFADSGWYSILVTEGIAKAGEITDDPRYLEFLLRTLPEPLKAVSSTGRSCGKDFSQKHRQTAHTLYYLDKYLEKKAKEKEKTERAERKDGI
;
A
#
# COMPACT_ATOMS: atom_id res chain seq x y z
N MET A 1 -15.71 -79.81 4.66
CA MET A 1 -16.88 -78.92 4.93
C MET A 1 -16.60 -78.19 6.24
N LYS A 2 -16.90 -76.90 6.46
CA LYS A 2 -17.11 -75.74 5.57
C LYS A 2 -16.64 -74.50 6.39
N ARG A 3 -15.49 -73.92 5.99
CA ARG A 3 -15.09 -72.48 5.86
C ARG A 3 -15.59 -71.42 6.86
N ILE A 4 -14.84 -70.38 7.26
CA ILE A 4 -13.41 -69.98 7.08
C ILE A 4 -13.01 -68.96 8.19
N LYS A 5 -11.71 -68.71 8.38
CA LYS A 5 -11.11 -67.78 9.36
C LYS A 5 -10.32 -66.63 8.68
N PHE A 6 -10.20 -65.50 9.39
CA PHE A 6 -9.07 -64.53 9.43
C PHE A 6 -8.82 -63.45 8.34
N LEU A 7 -8.32 -62.31 8.85
CA LEU A 7 -7.74 -61.08 8.26
C LEU A 7 -6.84 -61.23 7.01
N PHE A 8 -6.83 -60.23 6.10
CA PHE A 8 -5.78 -59.16 6.03
C PHE A 8 -6.00 -58.11 4.89
N ALA A 9 -5.53 -56.89 5.17
CA ALA A 9 -5.09 -55.75 4.33
C ALA A 9 -5.20 -55.65 2.77
N VAL A 10 -5.55 -54.42 2.34
CA VAL A 10 -4.91 -53.57 1.28
C VAL A 10 -5.23 -53.74 -0.23
N LEU A 11 -5.45 -52.57 -0.88
CA LEU A 11 -5.45 -52.22 -2.33
C LEU A 11 -6.53 -52.82 -3.27
N GLY A 12 -7.14 -51.96 -4.10
CA GLY A 12 -7.98 -52.37 -5.23
C GLY A 12 -8.75 -51.21 -5.88
N CYS A 13 -8.33 -50.79 -7.08
CA CYS A 13 -8.99 -49.71 -7.84
C CYS A 13 -10.28 -50.16 -8.56
N ALA A 14 -11.15 -49.18 -8.81
CA ALA A 14 -12.10 -49.03 -9.92
C ALA A 14 -12.60 -50.29 -10.68
N PHE A 15 -13.91 -50.51 -10.65
CA PHE A 15 -14.64 -51.01 -11.82
C PHE A 15 -15.96 -50.24 -11.99
N ALA A 16 -16.13 -49.63 -13.17
CA ALA A 16 -17.37 -48.95 -13.51
C ALA A 16 -18.43 -49.97 -13.97
N PHE A 17 -19.67 -49.79 -13.53
CA PHE A 17 -20.85 -50.40 -14.14
C PHE A 17 -21.88 -49.31 -14.44
N PHE A 18 -22.08 -49.04 -15.73
CA PHE A 18 -23.25 -48.32 -16.20
C PHE A 18 -24.45 -49.27 -16.18
N VAL A 19 -25.42 -49.03 -15.29
CA VAL A 19 -26.78 -49.57 -15.42
C VAL A 19 -27.77 -48.43 -15.22
N SER A 20 -28.78 -48.42 -16.08
CA SER A 20 -29.78 -47.38 -16.26
C SER A 20 -30.63 -47.03 -15.04
N GLY A 21 -30.86 -45.74 -14.84
CA GLY A 21 -32.21 -45.20 -14.65
C GLY A 21 -32.95 -45.59 -13.37
N THR A 22 -32.45 -45.17 -12.22
CA THR A 22 -33.27 -44.92 -11.02
C THR A 22 -33.00 -43.50 -10.52
N ALA A 23 -34.00 -42.87 -9.91
CA ALA A 23 -33.92 -41.47 -9.53
C ALA A 23 -32.75 -41.21 -8.56
N VAL A 24 -31.95 -40.18 -8.84
CA VAL A 24 -31.04 -39.61 -7.87
C VAL A 24 -31.90 -39.06 -6.73
N HIS A 25 -31.84 -39.68 -5.55
CA HIS A 25 -32.28 -39.00 -4.33
C HIS A 25 -31.42 -37.74 -4.20
N SER A 26 -32.06 -36.57 -4.26
CA SER A 26 -31.40 -35.34 -3.82
C SER A 26 -31.16 -35.45 -2.33
N GLU A 27 -29.91 -35.61 -1.92
CA GLU A 27 -29.49 -35.56 -0.52
C GLU A 27 -30.05 -34.27 0.12
N GLY A 28 -30.73 -34.41 1.26
CA GLY A 28 -31.26 -33.27 1.99
C GLY A 28 -30.15 -32.47 2.64
N LEU A 29 -30.47 -31.27 3.16
CA LEU A 29 -29.46 -30.46 3.85
C LEU A 29 -28.87 -31.22 5.05
N ARG A 30 -29.72 -31.89 5.85
CA ARG A 30 -29.29 -32.65 7.04
C ARG A 30 -28.34 -33.81 6.72
N ASP A 31 -28.47 -34.44 5.54
CA ASP A 31 -27.57 -35.52 5.11
C ASP A 31 -26.15 -35.00 4.79
N GLN A 32 -26.01 -33.69 4.52
CA GLN A 32 -24.76 -33.01 4.20
C GLN A 32 -24.09 -32.35 5.41
N LEU A 33 -24.76 -32.33 6.58
CA LEU A 33 -24.24 -31.71 7.80
C LEU A 33 -23.41 -32.69 8.62
N GLU A 34 -22.19 -32.28 8.99
CA GLU A 34 -21.32 -33.05 9.88
C GLU A 34 -21.70 -32.86 11.35
N GLY A 35 -21.65 -33.95 12.12
CA GLY A 35 -21.85 -33.96 13.57
C GLY A 35 -23.27 -34.31 14.02
N LEU A 36 -23.58 -34.03 15.28
CA LEU A 36 -24.91 -34.22 15.85
C LEU A 36 -25.77 -32.99 15.54
N VAL A 37 -26.82 -33.16 14.73
CA VAL A 37 -27.71 -32.06 14.29
C VAL A 37 -29.03 -32.09 15.07
N TYR A 38 -29.38 -30.98 15.72
CA TYR A 38 -30.60 -30.79 16.50
C TYR A 38 -31.47 -29.69 15.88
N GLU A 39 -32.75 -29.98 15.64
CA GLU A 39 -33.69 -29.10 14.93
C GLU A 39 -34.32 -28.06 15.88
N VAL A 40 -34.31 -26.78 15.51
CA VAL A 40 -34.59 -25.73 16.50
C VAL A 40 -36.06 -25.69 16.93
N GLU A 41 -36.99 -26.17 16.10
CA GLU A 41 -38.41 -26.28 16.44
C GLU A 41 -38.69 -27.34 17.52
N GLU A 42 -37.81 -28.33 17.69
CA GLU A 42 -37.93 -29.35 18.73
C GLU A 42 -37.37 -28.85 20.08
N TRP A 43 -36.30 -28.05 20.03
CA TRP A 43 -35.48 -27.71 21.20
C TRP A 43 -35.64 -26.27 21.73
N SER A 44 -36.43 -25.42 21.06
CA SER A 44 -36.61 -24.01 21.45
C SER A 44 -37.92 -23.73 22.17
N SER A 45 -37.86 -22.82 23.14
CA SER A 45 -39.00 -22.37 23.96
C SER A 45 -38.97 -20.85 24.18
N PRO A 46 -40.11 -20.16 24.39
CA PRO A 46 -41.47 -20.68 24.27
C PRO A 46 -41.80 -21.05 22.82
N GLN A 47 -42.69 -22.03 22.62
CA GLN A 47 -43.20 -22.42 21.29
C GLN A 47 -44.23 -21.39 20.78
N ALA A 48 -43.87 -20.11 20.83
CA ALA A 48 -44.72 -18.95 20.51
C ALA A 48 -44.65 -18.61 19.01
N TRP A 49 -44.86 -19.63 18.16
CA TRP A 49 -44.80 -19.51 16.71
C TRP A 49 -46.09 -19.94 16.00
N ASN A 50 -46.37 -19.29 14.87
CA ASN A 50 -47.47 -19.64 13.98
C ASN A 50 -47.01 -20.59 12.87
N LEU A 51 -47.76 -21.64 12.57
CA LEU A 51 -47.44 -22.53 11.44
C LEU A 51 -47.79 -21.86 10.10
N ASN A 52 -46.78 -21.62 9.26
CA ASN A 52 -46.88 -21.09 7.89
C ASN A 52 -47.74 -19.81 7.76
N LYS A 53 -47.71 -18.95 8.78
CA LYS A 53 -48.48 -17.71 8.87
C LYS A 53 -47.63 -16.65 9.58
N ALA A 54 -47.39 -15.53 8.91
CA ALA A 54 -46.60 -14.44 9.49
C ALA A 54 -47.37 -13.68 10.57
N SER A 55 -46.63 -13.15 11.55
CA SER A 55 -47.09 -12.12 12.48
C SER A 55 -46.08 -10.98 12.57
N SER A 56 -46.46 -9.91 13.26
CA SER A 56 -45.59 -8.76 13.61
C SER A 56 -44.88 -8.91 14.95
N ASP A 57 -45.32 -9.87 15.78
CA ASP A 57 -45.00 -10.01 17.21
C ASP A 57 -44.74 -11.47 17.64
N GLN A 58 -44.75 -12.41 16.70
CA GLN A 58 -44.57 -13.84 16.93
C GLN A 58 -43.72 -14.46 15.84
N TRP A 59 -42.92 -15.46 16.23
CA TRP A 59 -42.17 -16.30 15.31
C TRP A 59 -43.13 -17.11 14.40
N GLN A 60 -42.58 -17.76 13.39
CA GLN A 60 -43.31 -18.61 12.47
C GLN A 60 -42.52 -19.90 12.22
N ILE A 61 -43.18 -21.05 12.12
CA ILE A 61 -42.57 -22.24 11.50
C ILE A 61 -42.90 -22.20 10.00
N TRP A 62 -41.88 -22.18 9.15
CA TRP A 62 -42.00 -22.15 7.70
C TRP A 62 -41.60 -23.50 7.09
N THR A 63 -42.55 -24.14 6.39
CA THR A 63 -42.37 -25.45 5.73
C THR A 63 -42.78 -25.42 4.24
N LYS A 64 -43.20 -24.26 3.72
CA LYS A 64 -43.75 -24.09 2.36
C LYS A 64 -42.72 -23.57 1.35
N GLU A 65 -41.43 -23.67 1.64
CA GLU A 65 -40.40 -23.27 0.69
C GLU A 65 -40.29 -24.28 -0.48
N GLU A 66 -40.02 -23.79 -1.69
CA GLU A 66 -39.61 -24.66 -2.79
C GLU A 66 -38.25 -25.31 -2.45
N ASP A 67 -38.10 -26.59 -2.73
CA ASP A 67 -36.95 -27.43 -2.34
C ASP A 67 -36.60 -27.37 -0.83
N VAL A 68 -37.61 -27.26 0.06
CA VAL A 68 -37.37 -27.06 1.50
C VAL A 68 -36.42 -28.09 2.13
N MET A 69 -36.50 -29.38 1.77
CA MET A 69 -35.59 -30.43 2.26
C MET A 69 -34.11 -30.24 1.87
N ARG A 70 -33.84 -29.48 0.79
CA ARG A 70 -32.48 -29.14 0.34
C ARG A 70 -31.95 -27.88 1.01
N LYS A 71 -32.83 -27.06 1.60
CA LYS A 71 -32.51 -25.74 2.16
C LYS A 71 -32.62 -25.66 3.68
N ARG A 72 -33.35 -26.61 4.28
CA ARG A 72 -33.69 -26.71 5.71
C ARG A 72 -33.40 -28.12 6.17
N SER A 73 -32.75 -28.29 7.30
CA SER A 73 -32.29 -29.60 7.79
C SER A 73 -33.43 -30.62 7.89
N ASN A 74 -34.58 -30.25 8.46
CA ASN A 74 -35.75 -31.13 8.60
C ASN A 74 -36.97 -30.67 7.78
N GLY A 75 -36.75 -29.89 6.70
CA GLY A 75 -37.86 -29.40 5.87
C GLY A 75 -38.75 -28.33 6.52
N ALA A 76 -38.31 -27.78 7.65
CA ALA A 76 -38.96 -26.73 8.41
C ALA A 76 -37.89 -25.74 8.90
N SER A 77 -38.26 -24.50 9.19
CA SER A 77 -37.39 -23.57 9.93
C SER A 77 -38.21 -22.58 10.74
N VAL A 78 -37.64 -22.11 11.85
CA VAL A 78 -38.20 -21.05 12.66
C VAL A 78 -37.78 -19.70 12.06
N THR A 79 -38.77 -18.89 11.68
CA THR A 79 -38.58 -17.60 11.04
C THR A 79 -39.06 -16.46 11.90
N THR A 80 -38.32 -15.35 11.88
CA THR A 80 -38.68 -14.13 12.61
C THR A 80 -40.03 -13.56 12.18
N PRO A 81 -40.63 -12.65 12.96
CA PRO A 81 -41.65 -11.71 12.45
C PRO A 81 -41.24 -11.01 11.15
N VAL A 82 -42.24 -10.47 10.44
CA VAL A 82 -41.98 -9.50 9.36
C VAL A 82 -41.63 -8.15 10.00
N LEU A 83 -40.36 -7.76 9.96
CA LEU A 83 -39.93 -6.43 10.43
C LEU A 83 -40.42 -5.34 9.46
N PRO A 84 -41.24 -4.37 9.91
CA PRO A 84 -41.71 -3.27 9.06
C PRO A 84 -40.77 -2.04 9.09
N GLN A 85 -39.60 -2.13 9.72
CA GLN A 85 -38.73 -0.99 10.05
C GLN A 85 -37.29 -1.16 9.54
N ASP A 86 -36.64 -0.03 9.26
CA ASP A 86 -35.27 0.04 8.72
C ASP A 86 -34.18 0.21 9.82
N ALA A 87 -34.48 -0.10 11.09
CA ALA A 87 -33.57 0.09 12.23
C ALA A 87 -33.60 -1.07 13.24
N ASP A 88 -32.48 -1.30 13.93
CA ASP A 88 -32.35 -2.31 15.00
C ASP A 88 -33.22 -1.94 16.23
N ARG A 89 -33.81 -2.95 16.89
CA ARG A 89 -34.57 -2.78 18.15
C ARG A 89 -33.63 -2.48 19.32
N LYS A 90 -34.11 -1.77 20.34
CA LYS A 90 -33.32 -1.41 21.54
C LYS A 90 -33.25 -2.53 22.56
N SER A 91 -34.28 -3.37 22.63
CA SER A 91 -34.29 -4.53 23.51
C SER A 91 -35.13 -5.69 22.94
N PRO A 92 -34.86 -6.94 23.37
CA PRO A 92 -35.58 -8.11 22.87
C PRO A 92 -37.09 -8.06 23.16
N GLU A 93 -37.52 -7.35 24.21
CA GLU A 93 -38.93 -7.17 24.59
C GLU A 93 -39.76 -6.33 23.60
N GLU A 94 -39.13 -5.61 22.65
CA GLU A 94 -39.81 -4.77 21.65
C GLU A 94 -40.37 -5.55 20.44
N GLY A 95 -40.40 -6.88 20.48
CA GLY A 95 -40.73 -7.74 19.34
C GLY A 95 -41.20 -9.14 19.75
N ALA A 96 -40.80 -10.18 19.00
CA ALA A 96 -41.20 -11.53 19.36
C ALA A 96 -40.48 -12.01 20.64
N PRO A 97 -41.11 -12.89 21.45
CA PRO A 97 -40.46 -13.45 22.63
C PRO A 97 -39.13 -14.13 22.25
N PRO A 98 -38.01 -13.83 22.94
CA PRO A 98 -36.74 -14.47 22.63
C PRO A 98 -36.82 -15.99 22.79
N LEU A 99 -36.30 -16.71 21.81
CA LEU A 99 -36.22 -18.16 21.86
C LEU A 99 -35.06 -18.57 22.75
N HIS A 100 -35.30 -19.56 23.60
CA HIS A 100 -34.31 -20.29 24.37
C HIS A 100 -34.27 -21.73 23.85
N THR A 101 -33.25 -22.03 23.06
CA THR A 101 -32.89 -23.36 22.57
C THR A 101 -32.10 -24.10 23.64
N LYS A 102 -32.72 -25.08 24.30
CA LYS A 102 -32.11 -25.89 25.36
C LYS A 102 -32.04 -27.35 24.91
N ILE A 103 -30.87 -27.76 24.43
CA ILE A 103 -30.62 -29.12 23.96
C ILE A 103 -30.15 -29.97 25.14
N THR A 104 -30.67 -31.20 25.26
CA THR A 104 -30.34 -32.12 26.36
C THR A 104 -30.09 -33.53 25.84
N GLY A 105 -29.29 -34.32 26.57
CA GLY A 105 -28.91 -35.68 26.15
C GLY A 105 -27.82 -35.69 25.08
N ILE A 106 -27.06 -34.61 24.95
CA ILE A 106 -25.84 -34.57 24.14
C ILE A 106 -24.83 -35.55 24.80
N PRO A 107 -24.15 -36.43 24.05
CA PRO A 107 -23.11 -37.27 24.62
C PRO A 107 -21.98 -36.43 25.24
N ASN A 108 -21.39 -36.90 26.34
CA ASN A 108 -20.27 -36.19 26.95
C ASN A 108 -19.05 -36.18 26.02
N GLY A 109 -18.45 -35.00 25.85
CA GLY A 109 -17.35 -34.82 24.91
C GLY A 109 -16.97 -33.36 24.67
N PHE A 110 -15.97 -33.18 23.83
CA PHE A 110 -15.53 -31.88 23.35
C PHE A 110 -16.05 -31.66 21.93
N TYR A 111 -16.63 -30.50 21.66
CA TYR A 111 -17.36 -30.24 20.40
C TYR A 111 -17.09 -28.84 19.86
N HIS A 112 -16.96 -28.71 18.53
CA HIS A 112 -17.12 -27.43 17.82
C HIS A 112 -18.60 -27.27 17.47
N VAL A 113 -19.22 -26.18 17.90
CA VAL A 113 -20.68 -25.98 17.84
C VAL A 113 -21.04 -24.86 16.90
N PHE A 114 -22.03 -25.13 16.03
CA PHE A 114 -22.50 -24.21 15.01
C PHE A 114 -24.01 -24.03 15.10
N SER A 115 -24.53 -22.85 14.75
CA SER A 115 -25.95 -22.67 14.43
C SER A 115 -26.14 -22.27 12.97
N SER A 116 -27.29 -22.66 12.42
CA SER A 116 -27.64 -22.53 11.01
C SER A 116 -27.40 -21.15 10.42
N PRO A 117 -27.05 -21.06 9.11
CA PRO A 117 -26.96 -19.79 8.40
C PRO A 117 -28.31 -19.07 8.33
N SER A 118 -28.26 -17.73 8.38
CA SER A 118 -29.44 -16.88 8.19
C SER A 118 -29.19 -15.83 7.10
N ASN A 119 -30.22 -15.52 6.31
CA ASN A 119 -30.21 -14.55 5.23
C ASN A 119 -30.14 -13.08 5.72
N ARG A 120 -30.63 -12.80 6.94
CA ARG A 120 -30.38 -11.56 7.70
C ARG A 120 -29.84 -11.90 9.10
N PRO A 121 -29.11 -10.98 9.75
CA PRO A 121 -28.64 -11.20 11.11
C PRO A 121 -29.78 -11.44 12.11
N LEU A 122 -29.55 -12.39 13.00
CA LEU A 122 -30.26 -12.63 14.24
C LEU A 122 -29.42 -12.10 15.40
N ALA A 123 -30.04 -11.89 16.55
CA ALA A 123 -29.32 -11.74 17.81
C ALA A 123 -29.19 -13.11 18.47
N ILE A 124 -28.01 -13.43 19.01
CA ILE A 124 -27.76 -14.65 19.78
C ILE A 124 -27.07 -14.35 21.12
N SER A 125 -27.33 -15.18 22.12
CA SER A 125 -26.74 -15.07 23.46
C SER A 125 -26.52 -16.45 24.06
N LEU A 126 -25.42 -16.64 24.82
CA LEU A 126 -25.12 -17.89 25.53
C LEU A 126 -25.46 -17.82 27.04
N ASP A 127 -25.98 -16.69 27.51
CA ASP A 127 -26.35 -16.44 28.91
C ASP A 127 -27.73 -15.75 29.08
N GLY A 128 -28.43 -15.50 27.96
CA GLY A 128 -29.71 -14.80 27.90
C GLY A 128 -29.64 -13.30 28.20
N LYS A 129 -28.44 -12.71 28.30
CA LYS A 129 -28.23 -11.31 28.73
C LYS A 129 -27.37 -10.52 27.75
N ASN A 130 -26.26 -11.11 27.31
CA ASN A 130 -25.31 -10.49 26.39
C ASN A 130 -25.64 -10.95 24.97
N TRP A 131 -26.11 -10.03 24.13
CA TRP A 131 -26.64 -10.31 22.80
C TRP A 131 -25.68 -9.85 21.69
N GLU A 132 -25.40 -10.74 20.74
CA GLU A 132 -24.45 -10.51 19.64
C GLU A 132 -25.08 -10.76 18.27
N LYS A 133 -24.61 -10.05 17.24
CA LYS A 133 -25.16 -10.09 15.87
C LYS A 133 -24.57 -11.28 15.09
N THR A 134 -25.41 -12.10 14.47
CA THR A 134 -24.96 -13.24 13.65
C THR A 134 -24.43 -12.82 12.28
N GLY A 135 -23.62 -13.69 11.67
CA GLY A 135 -23.15 -13.54 10.31
C GLY A 135 -24.19 -13.95 9.26
N ARG A 136 -23.82 -13.81 7.98
CA ARG A 136 -24.59 -14.34 6.83
C ARG A 136 -24.27 -15.80 6.48
N GLY A 137 -23.17 -16.33 7.02
CA GLY A 137 -22.80 -17.75 6.89
C GLY A 137 -23.37 -18.58 8.03
N GLU A 138 -22.99 -19.86 8.08
CA GLU A 138 -23.18 -20.67 9.28
C GLU A 138 -22.44 -20.02 10.46
N ASN A 139 -23.05 -20.01 11.62
CA ASN A 139 -22.57 -19.26 12.77
C ASN A 139 -21.73 -20.14 13.68
N ASP A 140 -20.44 -19.87 13.71
CA ASP A 140 -19.53 -20.42 14.69
C ASP A 140 -19.90 -19.90 16.10
N LEU A 141 -20.29 -20.81 16.99
CA LEU A 141 -20.56 -20.52 18.40
C LEU A 141 -19.34 -20.78 19.29
N GLY A 142 -18.32 -21.42 18.73
CA GLY A 142 -17.10 -21.83 19.39
C GLY A 142 -17.06 -23.30 19.81
N PHE A 143 -16.01 -23.64 20.54
CA PHE A 143 -15.78 -24.96 21.09
C PHE A 143 -16.32 -25.07 22.52
N PHE A 144 -16.93 -26.21 22.86
CA PHE A 144 -17.54 -26.47 24.17
C PHE A 144 -17.15 -27.86 24.68
N GLN A 145 -16.80 -27.92 25.97
CA GLN A 145 -16.81 -29.15 26.74
C GLN A 145 -18.23 -29.38 27.26
N ILE A 146 -18.81 -30.54 26.95
CA ILE A 146 -20.15 -30.95 27.40
C ILE A 146 -19.98 -32.13 28.36
N ASP A 147 -20.27 -31.90 29.65
CA ASP A 147 -20.08 -32.88 30.74
C ASP A 147 -21.39 -33.30 31.43
N ASP A 148 -22.45 -32.53 31.27
CA ASP A 148 -23.80 -32.79 31.80
C ASP A 148 -24.83 -33.13 30.70
N GLY A 149 -24.38 -33.13 29.44
CA GLY A 149 -25.20 -33.38 28.26
C GLY A 149 -26.15 -32.23 27.88
N ILE A 150 -25.91 -30.99 28.35
CA ILE A 150 -26.78 -29.83 28.12
C ILE A 150 -26.05 -28.73 27.33
N PHE A 151 -26.77 -28.10 26.40
CA PHE A 151 -26.34 -26.86 25.75
C PHE A 151 -27.50 -25.87 25.67
N GLU A 152 -27.22 -24.58 25.89
CA GLU A 152 -28.22 -23.52 25.92
C GLU A 152 -27.77 -22.33 25.04
N LEU A 153 -28.67 -21.90 24.16
CA LEU A 153 -28.52 -20.78 23.24
C LEU A 153 -29.82 -19.99 23.21
N TRP A 154 -29.74 -18.67 23.33
CA TRP A 154 -30.85 -17.76 23.16
C TRP A 154 -30.77 -17.07 21.80
N VAL A 155 -31.91 -16.86 21.15
CA VAL A 155 -32.03 -16.27 19.79
C VAL A 155 -33.18 -15.27 19.75
N ASP A 156 -32.92 -14.07 19.19
CA ASP A 156 -33.90 -12.98 19.11
C ASP A 156 -33.85 -12.28 17.74
N ASP A 157 -34.95 -11.61 17.35
CA ASP A 157 -35.07 -10.92 16.06
C ASP A 157 -34.60 -9.44 16.07
N LEU A 158 -33.85 -9.03 17.13
CA LEU A 158 -33.40 -7.68 17.45
C LEU A 158 -32.91 -6.83 16.26
N TYR A 159 -32.15 -7.44 15.36
CA TYR A 159 -31.40 -6.72 14.34
C TYR A 159 -32.11 -6.66 12.99
N ALA A 160 -32.31 -5.44 12.48
CA ALA A 160 -32.82 -5.20 11.14
C ALA A 160 -31.73 -5.35 10.07
N SER A 161 -32.17 -5.35 8.81
CA SER A 161 -31.30 -5.37 7.63
C SER A 161 -31.97 -4.57 6.50
N PRO A 162 -31.71 -3.25 6.38
CA PRO A 162 -32.35 -2.40 5.36
C PRO A 162 -32.18 -2.90 3.93
N ALA A 163 -31.05 -3.56 3.63
CA ALA A 163 -30.77 -4.18 2.34
C ALA A 163 -31.49 -5.52 2.08
N SER A 164 -32.23 -6.06 3.04
CA SER A 164 -32.98 -7.32 2.90
C SER A 164 -34.16 -7.37 3.87
N ARG A 165 -35.32 -6.84 3.42
CA ARG A 165 -36.56 -6.67 4.20
C ARG A 165 -37.39 -7.97 4.34
N GLY A 166 -36.72 -9.12 4.47
CA GLY A 166 -37.34 -10.44 4.60
C GLY A 166 -37.26 -11.02 6.02
N TRP A 167 -37.85 -12.20 6.22
CA TRP A 167 -37.65 -12.99 7.43
C TRP A 167 -36.17 -13.39 7.61
N ALA A 168 -35.71 -13.53 8.85
CA ALA A 168 -34.53 -14.35 9.15
C ALA A 168 -34.94 -15.82 9.32
N TYR A 169 -34.00 -16.75 9.11
CA TYR A 169 -34.22 -18.18 9.31
C TYR A 169 -33.31 -18.72 10.42
N TYR A 170 -33.86 -19.58 11.27
CA TYR A 170 -33.18 -20.37 12.28
C TYR A 170 -33.65 -21.82 12.11
N ASP A 171 -32.73 -22.78 12.00
CA ASP A 171 -32.99 -24.10 11.39
C ASP A 171 -32.44 -25.22 12.29
N TYR A 172 -31.14 -25.21 12.57
CA TYR A 172 -30.47 -26.20 13.42
C TYR A 172 -29.38 -25.60 14.31
N VAL A 173 -29.02 -26.37 15.34
CA VAL A 173 -27.73 -26.28 16.04
C VAL A 173 -27.03 -27.63 15.89
N ARG A 174 -25.74 -27.64 15.53
CA ARG A 174 -24.97 -28.87 15.34
C ARG A 174 -23.65 -28.90 16.10
N PHE A 175 -23.25 -30.11 16.50
CA PHE A 175 -22.08 -30.38 17.33
C PHE A 175 -21.13 -31.34 16.60
N VAL A 176 -19.99 -30.83 16.13
CA VAL A 176 -18.93 -31.65 15.52
C VAL A 176 -18.00 -32.11 16.65
N PRO A 177 -17.74 -33.42 16.83
CA PRO A 177 -16.76 -33.90 17.80
C PRO A 177 -15.39 -33.29 17.50
N ALA A 178 -14.76 -32.70 18.52
CA ALA A 178 -13.48 -32.03 18.42
C ALA A 178 -12.44 -32.66 19.36
N SER A 179 -11.17 -32.41 19.07
CA SER A 179 -10.01 -32.81 19.85
C SER A 179 -9.17 -31.60 20.26
N LYS A 180 -8.09 -31.85 21.02
CA LYS A 180 -7.12 -30.79 21.34
C LYS A 180 -6.30 -30.30 20.15
N ASP A 181 -6.25 -31.05 19.05
CA ASP A 181 -5.53 -30.64 17.85
C ASP A 181 -6.34 -29.70 16.94
N ASP A 182 -7.67 -29.70 17.09
CA ASP A 182 -8.60 -28.79 16.40
C ASP A 182 -8.67 -27.41 17.07
N ILE A 183 -8.16 -27.30 18.30
CA ILE A 183 -8.03 -26.03 19.02
C ILE A 183 -6.99 -25.15 18.29
N PRO A 184 -7.30 -23.86 18.03
CA PRO A 184 -6.35 -22.90 17.48
C PRO A 184 -5.00 -22.88 18.23
N LYS A 185 -3.90 -22.77 17.48
CA LYS A 185 -2.53 -22.79 18.00
C LYS A 185 -1.92 -21.41 17.78
N LEU A 186 -1.41 -20.80 18.85
CA LEU A 186 -0.80 -19.48 18.83
C LEU A 186 0.72 -19.59 18.63
N SER A 187 1.31 -18.67 17.89
CA SER A 187 2.76 -18.62 17.66
C SER A 187 3.24 -17.20 17.35
N HIS A 188 4.56 -16.98 17.40
CA HIS A 188 5.18 -15.67 17.14
C HIS A 188 4.63 -14.52 18.01
N LEU A 189 4.47 -14.76 19.32
CA LEU A 189 4.15 -13.72 20.31
C LEU A 189 5.35 -12.77 20.43
N GLU A 190 5.29 -11.65 19.70
CA GLU A 190 6.34 -10.66 19.56
C GLU A 190 5.84 -9.29 20.07
N THR A 191 6.68 -8.57 20.83
CA THR A 191 6.37 -7.22 21.34
C THR A 191 7.12 -6.13 20.60
N PHE A 192 6.50 -4.97 20.46
CA PHE A 192 7.04 -3.82 19.76
C PHE A 192 6.64 -2.52 20.46
N THR A 193 7.61 -1.64 20.72
CA THR A 193 7.34 -0.32 21.29
C THR A 193 6.99 0.66 20.17
N LEU A 194 5.78 1.21 20.21
CA LEU A 194 5.29 2.20 19.26
C LEU A 194 5.94 3.58 19.50
N PRO A 195 5.89 4.52 18.52
CA PRO A 195 6.53 5.83 18.64
C PRO A 195 6.03 6.70 19.81
N ASP A 196 4.81 6.45 20.30
CA ASP A 196 4.22 7.10 21.48
C ASP A 196 4.68 6.49 22.82
N GLY A 197 5.49 5.42 22.78
CA GLY A 197 5.97 4.68 23.94
C GLY A 197 5.04 3.56 24.43
N SER A 198 3.86 3.39 23.81
CA SER A 198 2.97 2.26 24.12
C SER A 198 3.55 0.94 23.60
N THR A 199 3.12 -0.20 24.16
CA THR A 199 3.60 -1.52 23.74
C THR A 199 2.54 -2.22 22.90
N GLN A 200 2.84 -2.50 21.64
CA GLN A 200 2.07 -3.43 20.81
C GLN A 200 2.55 -4.86 21.11
N LEU A 201 1.61 -5.76 21.33
CA LEU A 201 1.83 -7.21 21.32
C LEU A 201 1.15 -7.80 20.08
N SER A 202 1.84 -8.64 19.32
CA SER A 202 1.32 -9.28 18.11
C SER A 202 1.68 -10.77 18.05
N TRP A 203 0.84 -11.58 17.42
CA TRP A 203 1.04 -13.02 17.24
C TRP A 203 0.23 -13.54 16.04
N ILE A 204 0.41 -14.80 15.67
CA ILE A 204 -0.44 -15.47 14.68
C ILE A 204 -1.15 -16.69 15.25
N SER A 205 -2.29 -17.01 14.64
CA SER A 205 -3.05 -18.25 14.84
C SER A 205 -3.14 -19.05 13.54
N ASN A 206 -3.19 -20.38 13.66
CA ASN A 206 -3.32 -21.29 12.51
C ASN A 206 -4.73 -21.25 11.86
N THR A 207 -5.75 -20.80 12.59
CA THR A 207 -7.13 -20.64 12.10
C THR A 207 -7.70 -19.29 12.58
N PRO A 208 -8.67 -18.69 11.87
CA PRO A 208 -9.32 -17.46 12.31
C PRO A 208 -9.95 -17.61 13.71
N THR A 209 -9.75 -16.64 14.60
CA THR A 209 -10.31 -16.72 15.96
C THR A 209 -11.16 -15.51 16.34
N MET A 210 -11.89 -15.63 17.45
CA MET A 210 -12.50 -14.50 18.15
C MET A 210 -11.43 -13.49 18.61
N PRO A 211 -11.81 -12.22 18.89
CA PRO A 211 -10.89 -11.20 19.39
C PRO A 211 -10.24 -11.66 20.69
N ALA A 212 -8.92 -11.57 20.77
CA ALA A 212 -8.19 -11.96 21.96
C ALA A 212 -8.30 -10.94 23.10
N VAL A 213 -8.05 -11.41 24.32
CA VAL A 213 -7.94 -10.61 25.53
C VAL A 213 -6.53 -10.72 26.07
N VAL A 214 -5.83 -9.59 26.15
CA VAL A 214 -4.54 -9.48 26.85
C VAL A 214 -4.81 -8.98 28.27
N GLU A 215 -4.37 -9.76 29.27
CA GLU A 215 -4.50 -9.41 30.69
C GLU A 215 -3.14 -9.21 31.35
N ILE A 216 -2.98 -8.08 32.06
CA ILE A 216 -1.80 -7.72 32.87
C ILE A 216 -2.30 -7.16 34.20
N ASP A 217 -1.81 -7.68 35.32
CA ASP A 217 -2.15 -7.22 36.69
C ASP A 217 -3.67 -7.07 36.93
N GLY A 218 -4.49 -7.93 36.32
CA GLY A 218 -5.97 -7.90 36.38
C GLY A 218 -6.65 -6.88 35.46
N LYS A 219 -5.90 -6.02 34.76
CA LYS A 219 -6.43 -5.12 33.73
C LYS A 219 -6.45 -5.84 32.37
N LYS A 220 -7.52 -5.63 31.61
CA LYS A 220 -7.77 -6.27 30.31
C LYS A 220 -7.72 -5.25 29.18
N TRP A 221 -7.14 -5.68 28.06
CA TRP A 221 -7.22 -5.02 26.75
C TRP A 221 -7.76 -6.06 25.77
N VAL A 222 -8.73 -5.67 24.94
CA VAL A 222 -9.38 -6.57 23.98
C VAL A 222 -8.94 -6.16 22.58
N GLU A 223 -8.66 -7.14 21.74
CA GLU A 223 -8.43 -6.95 20.32
C GLU A 223 -9.68 -6.34 19.65
N THR A 224 -9.48 -5.40 18.73
CA THR A 224 -10.57 -4.65 18.08
C THR A 224 -11.19 -5.40 16.90
N GLU A 225 -10.42 -6.30 16.29
CA GLU A 225 -10.78 -7.06 15.10
C GLU A 225 -11.21 -8.51 15.46
N SER A 226 -12.15 -9.07 14.68
CA SER A 226 -12.68 -10.43 14.87
C SER A 226 -12.48 -11.28 13.62
N GLY A 227 -12.28 -12.59 13.78
CA GLY A 227 -11.99 -13.50 12.67
C GLY A 227 -10.56 -13.32 12.12
N MET A 228 -9.63 -12.83 12.94
CA MET A 228 -8.24 -12.59 12.55
C MET A 228 -7.41 -13.86 12.66
N ARG A 229 -6.36 -13.95 11.81
CA ARG A 229 -5.20 -14.85 12.02
C ARG A 229 -3.91 -14.13 12.41
N ASN A 230 -3.80 -12.85 12.08
CA ASN A 230 -2.69 -11.99 12.48
C ASN A 230 -3.23 -11.00 13.50
N HIS A 231 -2.78 -11.15 14.73
CA HIS A 231 -3.38 -10.49 15.88
C HIS A 231 -2.54 -9.34 16.40
N ARG A 232 -3.20 -8.42 17.08
CA ARG A 232 -2.51 -7.36 17.82
C ARG A 232 -3.35 -6.79 18.96
N VAL A 233 -2.67 -6.31 19.99
CA VAL A 233 -3.24 -5.42 21.02
C VAL A 233 -2.23 -4.33 21.36
N VAL A 234 -2.69 -3.08 21.41
CA VAL A 234 -1.87 -1.94 21.87
C VAL A 234 -2.15 -1.68 23.34
N ILE A 235 -1.08 -1.72 24.14
CA ILE A 235 -1.12 -1.68 25.60
C ILE A 235 -0.55 -0.34 26.06
N SER A 236 -1.46 0.57 26.42
CA SER A 236 -1.15 1.93 26.89
C SER A 236 -1.14 2.05 28.42
N GLY A 237 -0.38 3.02 28.93
CA GLY A 237 -0.30 3.33 30.36
C GLY A 237 0.57 2.37 31.20
N LEU A 238 1.47 1.61 30.56
CA LEU A 238 2.51 0.87 31.28
C LEU A 238 3.70 1.80 31.59
N GLU A 239 4.32 1.60 32.76
CA GLU A 239 5.55 2.31 33.13
C GLU A 239 6.74 1.81 32.30
N LYS A 240 7.50 2.73 31.71
CA LYS A 240 8.67 2.40 30.88
C LYS A 240 9.74 1.68 31.70
N GLY A 241 10.24 0.55 31.21
CA GLY A 241 11.21 -0.29 31.91
C GLY A 241 10.57 -1.27 32.91
N LYS A 242 9.24 -1.24 33.12
CA LYS A 242 8.56 -2.24 33.94
C LYS A 242 8.62 -3.59 33.22
N LYS A 243 9.12 -4.61 33.91
CA LYS A 243 8.95 -6.01 33.50
C LYS A 243 7.49 -6.42 33.68
N VAL A 244 6.89 -6.88 32.60
CA VAL A 244 5.47 -7.21 32.50
C VAL A 244 5.34 -8.67 32.09
N ARG A 245 4.46 -9.39 32.79
CA ARG A 245 3.96 -10.70 32.38
C ARG A 245 2.51 -10.51 31.96
N ALA A 246 2.22 -10.82 30.70
CA ALA A 246 0.87 -10.74 30.13
C ALA A 246 0.34 -12.14 29.81
N SER A 247 -0.95 -12.35 30.05
CA SER A 247 -1.69 -13.52 29.59
C SER A 247 -2.46 -13.15 28.32
N VAL A 248 -2.17 -13.80 27.21
CA VAL A 248 -2.89 -13.67 25.93
C VAL A 248 -3.94 -14.78 25.88
N THR A 249 -5.20 -14.44 26.11
CA THR A 249 -6.31 -15.39 26.05
C THR A 249 -7.06 -15.23 24.74
N VAL A 250 -7.02 -16.24 23.87
CA VAL A 250 -7.88 -16.32 22.69
C VAL A 250 -9.16 -17.08 23.06
N PRO A 251 -10.35 -16.45 23.05
CA PRO A 251 -11.59 -17.13 23.35
C PRO A 251 -11.87 -18.24 22.32
N LEU A 252 -12.16 -19.42 22.83
CA LEU A 252 -12.65 -20.56 22.08
C LEU A 252 -14.17 -20.57 21.98
N ASN A 253 -14.87 -19.84 22.86
CA ASN A 253 -16.30 -19.59 22.77
C ASN A 253 -16.69 -18.27 23.46
N ARG A 254 -17.95 -17.85 23.29
CA ARG A 254 -18.49 -16.59 23.83
C ARG A 254 -18.76 -16.63 25.35
N LYS A 255 -18.58 -17.78 26.02
CA LYS A 255 -18.61 -17.89 27.50
C LYS A 255 -17.24 -17.56 28.14
N GLY A 256 -16.22 -17.21 27.35
CA GLY A 256 -14.91 -16.81 27.84
C GLY A 256 -13.96 -17.96 28.20
N TRP A 257 -14.29 -19.19 27.80
CA TRP A 257 -13.31 -20.28 27.76
C TRP A 257 -12.33 -20.03 26.60
N GLY A 258 -11.04 -20.28 26.79
CA GLY A 258 -10.02 -19.89 25.81
C GLY A 258 -8.65 -20.55 26.00
N ILE A 259 -7.80 -20.45 24.98
CA ILE A 259 -6.37 -20.77 25.07
C ILE A 259 -5.67 -19.58 25.72
N ALA A 260 -4.86 -19.82 26.75
CA ALA A 260 -4.05 -18.78 27.38
C ALA A 260 -2.56 -19.06 27.20
N GLU A 261 -1.86 -18.15 26.50
CA GLU A 261 -0.39 -18.14 26.43
C GLU A 261 0.19 -17.03 27.31
N THR A 262 1.39 -17.24 27.86
CA THR A 262 2.09 -16.21 28.65
C THR A 262 3.21 -15.59 27.80
N VAL A 263 3.29 -14.26 27.80
CA VAL A 263 4.46 -13.52 27.29
C VAL A 263 5.05 -12.64 28.39
N GLU A 264 6.38 -12.60 28.47
CA GLU A 264 7.12 -11.69 29.36
C GLU A 264 7.92 -10.69 28.52
N PHE A 265 7.83 -9.41 28.86
CA PHE A 265 8.49 -8.31 28.13
C PHE A 265 8.81 -7.13 29.07
N GLU A 266 9.56 -6.15 28.56
CA GLU A 266 9.85 -4.91 29.27
C GLU A 266 9.17 -3.73 28.57
N ALA A 267 8.24 -3.07 29.26
CA ALA A 267 7.32 -2.12 28.64
C ALA A 267 8.02 -0.85 28.16
N GLY A 268 7.67 -0.38 26.96
CA GLY A 268 8.21 0.87 26.39
C GLY A 268 9.73 0.86 26.16
N THR A 269 10.39 -0.29 26.23
CA THR A 269 11.81 -0.40 25.88
C THR A 269 12.01 -0.37 24.37
N VAL A 270 13.06 0.32 23.94
CA VAL A 270 13.56 0.25 22.57
C VAL A 270 14.98 -0.31 22.62
N PRO A 271 15.43 -1.06 21.60
CA PRO A 271 16.80 -1.49 21.51
C PRO A 271 17.78 -0.33 21.68
N VAL A 272 18.82 -0.54 22.49
CA VAL A 272 19.87 0.44 22.73
C VAL A 272 21.05 0.10 21.82
N PRO A 273 21.42 0.98 20.87
CA PRO A 273 22.55 0.72 19.98
C PRO A 273 23.89 0.70 20.72
N GLY A 274 24.88 0.06 20.11
CA GLY A 274 26.28 0.25 20.48
C GLY A 274 26.75 1.70 20.24
N GLU A 275 27.97 2.02 20.67
CA GLU A 275 28.56 3.35 20.48
C GLU A 275 28.72 3.72 18.99
N THR A 276 28.50 4.99 18.64
CA THR A 276 28.71 5.50 17.28
C THR A 276 30.15 5.26 16.82
N GLN A 277 30.32 4.67 15.63
CA GLN A 277 31.62 4.49 15.01
C GLN A 277 32.08 5.77 14.32
N LYS A 278 33.39 6.02 14.25
CA LYS A 278 33.95 7.17 13.53
C LYS A 278 33.98 6.92 12.03
N MET A 279 33.32 7.76 11.25
CA MET A 279 33.30 7.68 9.78
C MET A 279 33.25 9.07 9.14
N SER A 280 33.56 9.14 7.85
CA SER A 280 33.33 10.31 6.99
C SER A 280 32.63 9.86 5.71
N VAL A 281 31.53 10.53 5.37
CA VAL A 281 30.75 10.33 4.14
C VAL A 281 30.85 11.61 3.32
N LEU A 282 31.29 11.49 2.06
CA LEU A 282 31.24 12.60 1.12
C LEU A 282 29.78 12.85 0.73
N LEU A 283 29.37 14.11 0.69
CA LEU A 283 28.08 14.55 0.18
C LEU A 283 28.30 15.56 -0.95
N THR A 284 27.70 15.31 -2.11
CA THR A 284 27.83 16.15 -3.30
C THR A 284 26.52 16.90 -3.53
N VAL A 285 26.60 18.23 -3.64
CA VAL A 285 25.47 19.11 -3.98
C VAL A 285 25.73 19.71 -5.36
N ALA A 286 25.04 19.19 -6.36
CA ALA A 286 25.10 19.70 -7.74
C ALA A 286 24.00 20.77 -7.97
N GLU A 287 24.27 21.77 -8.80
CA GLU A 287 23.25 22.72 -9.25
C GLU A 287 22.49 22.13 -10.46
N PRO A 288 21.18 21.84 -10.35
CA PRO A 288 20.39 21.32 -11.46
C PRO A 288 20.02 22.38 -12.52
N THR A 289 20.38 23.65 -12.34
CA THR A 289 20.09 24.74 -13.30
C THR A 289 21.35 25.46 -13.80
N ASP A 290 21.20 26.40 -14.73
CA ASP A 290 22.31 27.21 -15.22
C ASP A 290 22.74 28.31 -14.22
N HIS A 291 22.00 28.50 -13.13
CA HIS A 291 22.16 29.61 -12.20
C HIS A 291 22.56 29.14 -10.79
N PRO A 292 23.74 29.53 -10.28
CA PRO A 292 24.20 29.11 -8.96
C PRO A 292 23.38 29.75 -7.83
N ARG A 293 23.21 28.99 -6.75
CA ARG A 293 22.57 29.43 -5.51
C ARG A 293 23.62 29.72 -4.45
N THR A 294 23.35 30.69 -3.61
CA THR A 294 24.10 30.94 -2.36
C THR A 294 23.18 30.55 -1.20
N ASP A 295 23.69 29.97 -0.11
CA ASP A 295 22.96 29.84 1.15
C ASP A 295 21.48 29.41 0.98
N TRP A 296 21.29 28.24 0.36
CA TRP A 296 20.00 27.70 -0.05
C TRP A 296 19.67 26.43 0.76
N PRO A 297 18.41 26.24 1.22
CA PRO A 297 18.03 25.06 1.99
C PRO A 297 18.24 23.75 1.22
N VAL A 298 18.90 22.78 1.87
CA VAL A 298 19.04 21.39 1.41
C VAL A 298 18.47 20.48 2.48
N SER A 299 17.73 19.44 2.07
CA SER A 299 17.31 18.35 2.96
C SER A 299 17.44 17.03 2.23
N SER A 300 18.15 16.07 2.82
CA SER A 300 18.46 14.80 2.16
C SER A 300 18.63 13.66 3.17
N GLY A 301 18.12 12.49 2.81
CA GLY A 301 18.26 11.25 3.57
C GLY A 301 19.57 10.54 3.28
N VAL A 302 20.36 10.32 4.32
CA VAL A 302 21.61 9.55 4.28
C VAL A 302 21.39 8.22 5.03
N PRO A 303 21.60 7.06 4.38
CA PRO A 303 21.50 5.77 5.05
C PRO A 303 22.75 5.47 5.86
N PHE A 304 22.60 4.66 6.91
CA PHE A 304 23.71 4.12 7.70
C PHE A 304 23.56 2.62 7.84
N ALA A 305 24.68 1.90 7.77
CA ALA A 305 24.69 0.47 8.06
C ALA A 305 24.41 0.21 9.54
N LYS A 306 23.88 -0.98 9.83
CA LYS A 306 23.52 -1.41 11.19
C LYS A 306 24.72 -1.32 12.13
N GLY A 307 24.51 -0.73 13.31
CA GLY A 307 25.53 -0.56 14.34
C GLY A 307 26.59 0.53 14.08
N ILE A 308 26.41 1.37 13.06
CA ILE A 308 27.37 2.46 12.74
C ILE A 308 27.07 3.75 13.48
N LEU A 309 25.82 4.23 13.44
CA LEU A 309 25.42 5.51 14.04
C LEU A 309 24.39 5.29 15.14
N ALA A 310 24.75 5.61 16.40
CA ALA A 310 23.88 5.41 17.56
C ALA A 310 22.82 6.49 17.70
N ASN A 311 23.19 7.75 17.45
CA ASN A 311 22.35 8.93 17.68
C ASN A 311 22.66 10.02 16.64
N ALA A 312 21.63 10.70 16.13
CA ALA A 312 21.74 11.88 15.26
C ALA A 312 22.59 13.02 15.85
N GLU A 313 22.73 13.11 17.18
CA GLU A 313 23.60 14.08 17.85
C GLU A 313 25.11 13.82 17.65
N ASN A 314 25.50 12.62 17.22
CA ASN A 314 26.90 12.23 17.00
C ASN A 314 27.40 12.57 15.59
N VAL A 315 26.80 13.59 14.95
CA VAL A 315 27.01 13.94 13.54
C VAL A 315 27.35 15.42 13.39
N ARG A 316 28.21 15.74 12.41
CA ARG A 316 28.42 17.12 11.92
C ARG A 316 28.58 17.12 10.39
N ILE A 317 28.35 18.28 9.76
CA ILE A 317 28.69 18.51 8.35
C ILE A 317 29.81 19.54 8.28
N LEU A 318 30.82 19.28 7.46
CA LEU A 318 31.89 20.20 7.10
C LEU A 318 31.74 20.65 5.63
N ASP A 319 32.16 21.87 5.32
CA ASP A 319 32.32 22.33 3.94
C ASP A 319 33.61 21.80 3.26
N GLU A 320 33.86 22.21 2.02
CA GLU A 320 35.07 21.86 1.25
C GLU A 320 36.37 22.23 1.98
N SER A 321 36.37 23.34 2.73
CA SER A 321 37.52 23.82 3.51
C SER A 321 37.71 23.07 4.83
N GLY A 322 36.75 22.23 5.23
CA GLY A 322 36.76 21.51 6.50
C GLY A 322 36.19 22.29 7.68
N VAL A 323 35.51 23.41 7.44
CA VAL A 323 34.84 24.20 8.48
C VAL A 323 33.44 23.62 8.74
N PRO A 324 33.04 23.41 10.01
CA PRO A 324 31.68 22.96 10.33
C PRO A 324 30.62 23.97 9.89
N VAL A 325 29.59 23.49 9.20
CA VAL A 325 28.42 24.29 8.82
C VAL A 325 27.24 24.04 9.77
N PRO A 326 26.38 25.04 10.03
CA PRO A 326 25.14 24.83 10.77
C PRO A 326 24.25 23.79 10.08
N ALA A 327 23.91 22.73 10.81
CA ALA A 327 23.12 21.61 10.32
C ALA A 327 22.15 21.10 11.40
N GLN A 328 21.07 20.47 10.94
CA GLN A 328 20.03 19.85 11.74
C GLN A 328 19.89 18.40 11.29
N PHE A 329 19.77 17.48 12.25
CA PHE A 329 19.77 16.04 12.02
C PHE A 329 18.54 15.40 12.65
N GLU A 330 17.86 14.53 11.91
CA GLU A 330 16.68 13.80 12.36
C GLU A 330 16.83 12.30 12.10
N THR A 331 16.57 11.46 13.10
CA THR A 331 16.48 10.01 12.89
C THR A 331 15.13 9.66 12.27
N PHE A 332 15.12 9.32 10.98
CA PHE A 332 13.89 9.02 10.24
C PHE A 332 13.45 7.56 10.42
N ALA A 333 14.42 6.64 10.44
CA ALA A 333 14.20 5.22 10.66
C ALA A 333 15.39 4.61 11.41
N LYS A 334 15.14 3.47 12.08
CA LYS A 334 16.14 2.73 12.87
C LYS A 334 16.27 1.28 12.40
N TRP A 335 17.39 0.67 12.75
CA TRP A 335 17.59 -0.77 12.70
C TRP A 335 17.04 -1.44 13.97
N GLU A 336 16.91 -2.75 13.94
CA GLU A 336 16.44 -3.60 15.04
C GLU A 336 17.38 -3.66 16.25
N ASP A 337 18.62 -3.15 16.13
CA ASP A 337 19.52 -2.90 17.27
C ASP A 337 19.39 -1.47 17.85
N GLY A 338 18.48 -0.66 17.30
CA GLY A 338 18.22 0.72 17.72
C GLY A 338 19.11 1.77 17.06
N SER A 339 20.10 1.36 16.25
CA SER A 339 20.98 2.27 15.52
C SER A 339 20.22 3.01 14.41
N VAL A 340 20.70 4.19 14.04
CA VAL A 340 20.12 5.00 12.95
C VAL A 340 20.27 4.24 11.63
N LYS A 341 19.16 4.08 10.90
CA LYS A 341 19.12 3.47 9.57
C LYS A 341 19.04 4.53 8.47
N TRP A 342 18.24 5.57 8.72
CA TRP A 342 18.11 6.74 7.86
C TRP A 342 18.19 8.01 8.71
N LEU A 343 19.07 8.92 8.32
CA LEU A 343 19.26 10.23 8.91
C LEU A 343 18.83 11.30 7.90
N ILE A 344 17.88 12.17 8.23
CA ILE A 344 17.65 13.39 7.44
C ILE A 344 18.67 14.44 7.88
N CYS A 345 19.38 14.97 6.92
CA CYS A 345 20.34 16.06 7.10
C CYS A 345 19.76 17.33 6.46
N THR A 346 19.54 18.37 7.25
CA THR A 346 19.07 19.67 6.78
C THR A 346 20.11 20.75 7.09
N PHE A 347 20.56 21.45 6.07
CA PHE A 347 21.57 22.53 6.16
C PHE A 347 21.41 23.50 5.00
N ARG A 348 22.21 24.57 4.96
CA ARG A 348 22.22 25.52 3.83
C ARG A 348 23.50 25.37 3.02
N ALA A 349 23.34 25.28 1.71
CA ALA A 349 24.44 25.07 0.77
C ALA A 349 24.52 26.21 -0.25
N SER A 350 25.75 26.52 -0.67
CA SER A 350 26.02 27.32 -1.87
C SER A 350 26.50 26.38 -2.98
N THR A 351 26.07 26.64 -4.22
CA THR A 351 26.40 25.87 -5.42
C THR A 351 27.22 26.70 -6.41
N ARG A 352 27.82 26.03 -7.40
CA ARG A 352 28.48 26.66 -8.56
C ARG A 352 27.62 26.41 -9.80
N ALA A 353 27.78 27.25 -10.82
CA ALA A 353 27.01 27.11 -12.05
C ALA A 353 27.35 25.78 -12.75
N LYS A 354 26.31 25.12 -13.29
CA LYS A 354 26.34 23.80 -13.94
C LYS A 354 26.63 22.60 -13.03
N LEU A 355 25.99 21.48 -13.34
CA LEU A 355 26.13 20.16 -12.70
C LEU A 355 27.59 19.70 -12.55
N GLU A 356 28.45 19.97 -13.54
CA GLU A 356 29.87 19.56 -13.59
C GLU A 356 30.74 20.20 -12.48
N ASN A 357 30.27 21.26 -11.83
CA ASN A 357 30.99 21.99 -10.77
C ASN A 357 30.38 21.76 -9.37
N ALA A 358 29.81 20.57 -9.12
CA ALA A 358 29.16 20.25 -7.86
C ALA A 358 30.05 20.53 -6.63
N VAL A 359 29.43 21.05 -5.57
CA VAL A 359 30.12 21.43 -4.32
C VAL A 359 30.08 20.27 -3.34
N THR A 360 31.20 19.99 -2.69
CA THR A 360 31.33 18.88 -1.74
C THR A 360 31.18 19.31 -0.29
N TYR A 361 30.62 18.43 0.52
CA TYR A 361 30.51 18.54 1.96
C TYR A 361 30.94 17.19 2.56
N ARG A 362 31.37 17.16 3.82
CA ARG A 362 31.66 15.90 4.53
C ARG A 362 30.75 15.76 5.75
N LEU A 363 29.94 14.72 5.76
CA LEU A 363 29.24 14.29 6.96
C LEU A 363 30.19 13.40 7.76
N GLU A 364 30.50 13.79 8.99
CA GLU A 364 31.35 13.01 9.89
C GLU A 364 30.54 12.52 11.10
N THR A 365 30.81 11.28 11.51
CA THR A 365 30.26 10.70 12.75
C THR A 365 31.36 10.52 13.79
N SER A 366 31.04 10.73 15.07
CA SER A 366 31.94 10.44 16.19
C SER A 366 31.16 10.39 17.50
N PRO A 367 31.45 9.44 18.42
CA PRO A 367 30.80 9.40 19.72
C PRO A 367 31.23 10.55 20.63
N GLU A 368 32.26 11.31 20.25
CA GLU A 368 32.66 12.57 20.89
C GLU A 368 31.80 13.76 20.45
N PHE A 369 31.13 13.68 19.29
CA PHE A 369 30.31 14.79 18.81
C PHE A 369 29.02 14.91 19.62
N ARG A 370 28.68 16.14 19.96
CA ARG A 370 27.40 16.55 20.54
C ARG A 370 26.86 17.64 19.65
N SER A 371 25.69 17.42 19.07
CA SER A 371 24.98 18.46 18.33
C SER A 371 24.72 19.64 19.28
N SER A 372 25.17 20.84 18.90
CA SER A 372 24.58 22.05 19.46
C SER A 372 23.19 22.19 18.85
N ALA A 373 22.15 21.94 19.64
CA ALA A 373 20.78 22.27 19.28
C ALA A 373 20.66 23.80 19.12
N GLY A 374 20.98 24.29 17.92
CA GLY A 374 20.88 25.70 17.59
C GLY A 374 19.42 26.15 17.72
N THR A 375 19.22 27.32 18.32
CA THR A 375 17.89 27.93 18.42
C THR A 375 17.33 28.16 17.02
N SER A 376 16.09 27.70 16.79
CA SER A 376 15.36 28.03 15.57
C SER A 376 15.29 29.55 15.40
N PRO A 377 15.58 30.09 14.21
CA PRO A 377 15.48 31.53 13.97
C PRO A 377 14.02 32.01 13.93
N VAL A 378 13.05 31.10 13.71
CA VAL A 378 11.61 31.40 13.79
C VAL A 378 11.03 30.81 15.07
N THR A 379 10.26 31.61 15.82
CA THR A 379 9.56 31.16 17.04
C THR A 379 8.24 30.45 16.71
N GLU A 380 7.77 29.58 17.62
CA GLU A 380 6.48 28.91 17.46
C GLU A 380 5.31 29.90 17.37
N ALA A 381 5.38 31.02 18.10
CA ALA A 381 4.36 32.08 18.05
C ALA A 381 4.28 32.74 16.67
N GLU A 382 5.40 32.97 15.99
CA GLU A 382 5.44 33.53 14.64
C GLU A 382 4.95 32.53 13.60
N MET A 383 5.34 31.25 13.72
CA MET A 383 4.86 30.19 12.86
C MET A 383 3.33 30.04 12.97
N ARG A 384 2.80 30.00 14.21
CA ARG A 384 1.36 29.92 14.48
C ARG A 384 0.61 31.15 14.00
N LYS A 385 1.16 32.36 14.17
CA LYS A 385 0.59 33.60 13.65
C LYS A 385 0.49 33.60 12.12
N PHE A 386 1.50 33.07 11.43
CA PHE A 386 1.44 32.90 9.98
C PHE A 386 0.42 31.83 9.58
N ALA A 387 0.45 30.66 10.23
CA ALA A 387 -0.51 29.57 10.01
C ALA A 387 -1.97 30.05 10.17
N ALA A 388 -2.26 30.82 11.22
CA ALA A 388 -3.56 31.43 11.51
C ALA A 388 -4.08 32.40 10.41
N SER A 389 -3.22 32.84 9.48
CA SER A 389 -3.60 33.72 8.37
C SER A 389 -3.98 32.99 7.08
N LEU A 390 -3.77 31.67 7.02
CA LEU A 390 -4.21 30.84 5.88
C LEU A 390 -5.74 30.72 5.87
N SER A 391 -6.30 30.60 4.67
CA SER A 391 -7.68 30.16 4.46
C SER A 391 -7.81 29.39 3.16
N SER A 392 -8.72 28.43 3.13
CA SER A 392 -8.99 27.58 1.97
C SER A 392 -10.46 27.72 1.56
N CYS A 393 -10.73 27.67 0.25
CA CYS A 393 -12.08 27.76 -0.29
C CYS A 393 -12.26 26.78 -1.45
N VAL A 394 -13.34 26.01 -1.40
CA VAL A 394 -13.82 25.14 -2.47
C VAL A 394 -15.20 25.63 -2.90
N ARG A 395 -15.38 25.92 -4.18
CA ARG A 395 -16.67 26.28 -4.78
C ARG A 395 -17.14 25.12 -5.65
N PHE A 396 -18.44 24.81 -5.63
CA PHE A 396 -19.06 23.70 -6.37
C PHE A 396 -19.88 24.21 -7.56
N ALA A 397 -20.17 23.35 -8.53
CA ALA A 397 -20.87 23.73 -9.76
C ALA A 397 -22.37 24.08 -9.55
N ASP A 398 -22.95 23.65 -8.44
CA ASP A 398 -24.31 24.01 -7.98
C ASP A 398 -24.36 25.41 -7.32
N GLY A 399 -23.22 26.10 -7.20
CA GLY A 399 -23.10 27.41 -6.57
C GLY A 399 -22.88 27.39 -5.07
N THR A 400 -22.89 26.23 -4.41
CA THR A 400 -22.48 26.10 -3.01
C THR A 400 -20.96 26.25 -2.86
N GLN A 401 -20.51 26.56 -1.65
CA GLN A 401 -19.08 26.64 -1.33
C GLN A 401 -18.80 26.27 0.13
N THR A 402 -17.62 25.72 0.36
CA THR A 402 -17.07 25.46 1.69
C THR A 402 -15.80 26.28 1.86
N GLN A 403 -15.69 26.98 2.99
CA GLN A 403 -14.54 27.83 3.31
C GLN A 403 -14.07 27.56 4.74
N THR A 404 -12.77 27.38 4.90
CA THR A 404 -12.12 27.24 6.19
C THR A 404 -11.06 28.31 6.41
N GLY A 405 -10.87 28.69 7.68
CA GLY A 405 -9.65 29.33 8.11
C GLY A 405 -8.53 28.30 8.30
N ALA A 406 -7.47 28.74 8.96
CA ALA A 406 -6.26 27.98 9.26
C ALA A 406 -6.47 26.55 9.82
N GLY A 407 -7.45 26.35 10.70
CA GLY A 407 -7.57 25.14 11.51
C GLY A 407 -6.59 25.11 12.69
N GLU A 408 -6.61 24.01 13.47
CA GLU A 408 -5.65 23.79 14.55
C GLU A 408 -4.33 23.24 14.00
N PHE A 409 -3.21 23.78 14.48
CA PHE A 409 -1.85 23.36 14.09
C PHE A 409 -1.09 22.74 15.25
N THR A 410 -0.43 21.62 14.96
CA THR A 410 0.49 20.91 15.85
C THR A 410 1.93 21.24 15.43
N LEU A 411 2.82 21.47 16.41
CA LEU A 411 4.26 21.59 16.16
C LEU A 411 4.85 20.19 16.00
N VAL A 412 5.34 19.87 14.81
CA VAL A 412 5.91 18.55 14.47
C VAL A 412 7.40 18.51 14.76
N SER A 413 8.12 19.57 14.41
CA SER A 413 9.55 19.72 14.70
C SER A 413 9.98 21.19 14.72
N GLN A 414 11.04 21.49 15.46
CA GLN A 414 11.67 22.81 15.47
C GLN A 414 13.17 22.65 15.71
N GLY A 415 13.99 23.26 14.85
CA GLY A 415 15.45 23.24 15.00
C GLY A 415 16.14 24.38 14.26
N ALA A 416 17.47 24.39 14.30
CA ALA A 416 18.31 25.49 13.83
C ALA A 416 18.19 25.83 12.33
N GLN A 417 17.69 24.92 11.49
CA GLN A 417 17.64 25.06 10.03
C GLN A 417 16.22 24.95 9.48
N ALA A 418 15.37 24.12 10.09
CA ALA A 418 13.97 23.98 9.70
C ALA A 418 13.04 23.72 10.89
N ALA A 419 11.81 24.23 10.77
CA ALA A 419 10.70 23.96 11.68
C ALA A 419 9.42 23.62 10.89
N VAL A 420 8.60 22.74 11.44
CA VAL A 420 7.40 22.20 10.78
C VAL A 420 6.18 22.35 11.67
N LEU A 421 5.17 23.08 11.17
CA LEU A 421 3.80 23.00 11.66
C LEU A 421 2.97 22.12 10.73
N GLN A 422 2.04 21.34 11.28
CA GLN A 422 1.08 20.57 10.51
C GLN A 422 -0.30 20.70 11.14
N SER A 423 -1.33 20.98 10.34
CA SER A 423 -2.71 20.92 10.84
C SER A 423 -3.19 19.47 10.85
N SER A 424 -3.69 19.05 12.01
CA SER A 424 -4.36 17.77 12.23
C SER A 424 -5.86 17.98 12.44
N GLY A 425 -6.43 18.89 11.65
CA GLY A 425 -7.88 19.15 11.62
C GLY A 425 -8.53 18.37 10.48
N GLU A 426 -9.35 17.39 10.82
CA GLU A 426 -10.42 16.99 9.91
C GLU A 426 -11.48 18.10 9.83
N PHE A 427 -12.24 18.10 8.74
CA PHE A 427 -13.28 19.10 8.53
C PHE A 427 -14.54 18.61 9.21
N GLU A 428 -15.16 19.49 9.98
CA GLU A 428 -16.60 19.41 10.22
C GLU A 428 -17.26 20.38 9.24
N PRO A 429 -17.73 19.91 8.06
CA PRO A 429 -18.57 20.73 7.19
C PRO A 429 -19.82 21.14 7.99
N LYS A 430 -20.34 22.34 7.72
CA LYS A 430 -21.63 22.73 8.32
C LYS A 430 -22.75 21.90 7.72
N GLU A 431 -23.82 21.72 8.46
CA GLU A 431 -25.02 21.03 8.00
C GLU A 431 -25.52 21.64 6.66
N GLY A 432 -25.49 20.83 5.60
CA GLY A 432 -25.83 21.25 4.22
C GLY A 432 -24.66 21.68 3.32
N GLU A 433 -23.42 21.70 3.80
CA GLU A 433 -22.20 21.83 2.97
C GLU A 433 -21.66 20.43 2.56
N LYS A 434 -20.99 20.32 1.40
CA LYS A 434 -20.39 19.05 0.92
C LYS A 434 -19.10 18.71 1.69
N ASP A 435 -18.87 17.45 2.01
CA ASP A 435 -17.70 17.04 2.83
C ASP A 435 -16.38 17.02 2.02
N PHE A 436 -15.47 17.95 2.31
CA PHE A 436 -14.15 18.13 1.69
C PHE A 436 -13.08 18.53 2.73
N LEU A 437 -11.79 18.25 2.49
CA LEU A 437 -10.66 18.46 3.45
C LEU A 437 -9.30 18.50 2.71
N THR A 438 -8.34 19.44 2.83
CA THR A 438 -8.26 20.71 3.56
C THR A 438 -7.06 20.81 4.55
N GLY A 439 -6.17 19.81 4.63
CA GLY A 439 -5.00 19.84 5.53
C GLY A 439 -3.82 20.68 5.01
N HIS A 440 -2.99 21.21 5.91
CA HIS A 440 -1.82 22.03 5.58
C HIS A 440 -0.57 21.62 6.38
N GLU A 441 0.56 21.49 5.70
CA GLU A 441 1.90 21.29 6.28
C GLU A 441 2.78 22.48 5.91
N LEU A 442 3.32 23.19 6.90
CA LEU A 442 4.14 24.38 6.72
C LEU A 442 5.56 24.09 7.19
N THR A 443 6.54 24.16 6.28
CA THR A 443 7.96 24.05 6.59
C THR A 443 8.62 25.42 6.46
N PHE A 444 9.15 25.93 7.56
CA PHE A 444 9.93 27.17 7.62
C PHE A 444 11.42 26.81 7.53
N PHE A 445 12.13 27.26 6.50
CA PHE A 445 13.59 27.06 6.38
C PHE A 445 14.32 28.38 6.67
N GLY A 446 14.63 28.60 7.94
CA GLY A 446 15.00 29.93 8.42
C GLY A 446 13.82 30.91 8.41
N GLU A 447 14.13 32.21 8.47
CA GLU A 447 13.14 33.28 8.35
C GLU A 447 12.71 33.54 6.89
N ASP A 448 13.53 33.14 5.92
CA ASP A 448 13.42 33.58 4.51
C ASP A 448 12.47 32.73 3.65
N PHE A 449 12.27 31.45 3.98
CA PHE A 449 11.53 30.51 3.12
C PHE A 449 10.42 29.80 3.89
N ILE A 450 9.24 29.76 3.29
CA ILE A 450 8.14 28.90 3.73
C ILE A 450 7.69 28.03 2.57
N ARG A 451 7.74 26.71 2.75
CA ARG A 451 6.99 25.76 1.93
C ARG A 451 5.63 25.51 2.59
N ILE A 452 4.54 25.74 1.87
CA ILE A 452 3.20 25.37 2.29
C ILE A 452 2.77 24.21 1.40
N ARG A 453 2.47 23.06 2.00
CA ARG A 453 1.96 21.90 1.28
C ARG A 453 0.53 21.65 1.69
N SER A 454 -0.38 21.81 0.74
CA SER A 454 -1.82 21.77 0.97
C SER A 454 -2.43 20.50 0.36
N THR A 455 -3.26 19.82 1.16
CA THR A 455 -4.04 18.64 0.78
C THR A 455 -5.49 19.05 0.50
N LEU A 456 -6.09 18.51 -0.56
CA LEU A 456 -7.51 18.59 -0.90
C LEU A 456 -8.03 17.18 -1.18
N ALA A 457 -9.12 16.80 -0.54
CA ALA A 457 -9.73 15.48 -0.60
C ALA A 457 -11.24 15.64 -0.61
N ASN A 458 -11.90 14.77 -1.39
CA ASN A 458 -13.35 14.67 -1.42
C ASN A 458 -13.78 13.55 -0.47
N ARG A 459 -14.58 13.89 0.55
CA ARG A 459 -15.16 12.94 1.52
C ARG A 459 -16.66 12.71 1.30
N GLU A 460 -17.29 13.49 0.41
CA GLU A 460 -18.72 13.51 0.14
C GLU A 460 -19.28 12.10 -0.03
N LEU A 461 -20.30 11.73 0.74
CA LEU A 461 -20.84 10.37 0.75
C LEU A 461 -21.96 10.16 -0.26
N GLU A 462 -22.70 11.21 -0.64
CA GLU A 462 -23.86 11.09 -1.53
C GLU A 462 -23.45 10.92 -3.00
N GLU A 463 -22.50 11.73 -3.47
CA GLU A 463 -22.07 11.77 -4.87
C GLU A 463 -20.73 11.01 -5.08
N PRO A 464 -20.64 10.00 -5.97
CA PRO A 464 -19.37 9.32 -6.25
C PRO A 464 -18.36 10.20 -7.02
N MET A 465 -18.85 11.28 -7.65
CA MET A 465 -18.08 12.29 -8.39
C MET A 465 -18.71 13.66 -8.10
N THR A 466 -18.03 14.51 -7.34
CA THR A 466 -18.51 15.87 -7.04
C THR A 466 -18.01 16.84 -8.11
N LEU A 467 -18.87 17.74 -8.59
CA LEU A 467 -18.47 18.80 -9.51
C LEU A 467 -17.92 20.02 -8.74
N VAL A 468 -16.60 20.13 -8.69
CA VAL A 468 -15.87 21.27 -8.13
C VAL A 468 -15.72 22.34 -9.21
N LYS A 469 -16.08 23.60 -8.92
CA LYS A 469 -15.89 24.75 -9.81
C LYS A 469 -14.51 25.39 -9.62
N SER A 470 -14.02 25.48 -8.38
CA SER A 470 -12.63 25.85 -8.07
C SER A 470 -12.23 25.44 -6.65
N ALA A 471 -10.92 25.31 -6.39
CA ALA A 471 -10.34 25.07 -5.07
C ALA A 471 -9.05 25.89 -4.90
N SER A 472 -8.97 26.67 -3.82
CA SER A 472 -7.94 27.71 -3.62
C SER A 472 -7.45 27.79 -2.17
N VAL A 473 -6.19 28.19 -1.99
CA VAL A 473 -5.56 28.49 -0.70
C VAL A 473 -5.04 29.93 -0.73
N PHE A 474 -5.38 30.73 0.27
CA PHE A 474 -5.02 32.15 0.34
C PHE A 474 -4.05 32.43 1.48
N VAL A 475 -3.07 33.29 1.21
CA VAL A 475 -2.08 33.79 2.18
C VAL A 475 -2.01 35.33 2.14
N PRO A 476 -1.60 35.99 3.22
CA PRO A 476 -1.27 37.41 3.18
C PRO A 476 0.01 37.66 2.37
N GLY A 477 0.04 38.76 1.61
CA GLY A 477 1.21 39.18 0.85
C GLY A 477 0.85 39.85 -0.48
N GLY A 478 1.85 40.13 -1.31
CA GLY A 478 1.63 40.70 -2.64
C GLY A 478 1.68 42.23 -2.68
N LYS A 479 2.35 42.86 -1.71
CA LYS A 479 2.47 44.32 -1.64
C LYS A 479 3.07 44.90 -2.92
N GLY A 480 2.53 46.03 -3.40
CA GLY A 480 2.94 46.65 -4.67
C GLY A 480 2.35 45.99 -5.92
N VAL A 481 1.71 44.82 -5.78
CA VAL A 481 1.08 44.08 -6.87
C VAL A 481 -0.41 43.90 -6.58
N SER A 482 -1.26 44.57 -7.35
CA SER A 482 -2.71 44.36 -7.27
C SER A 482 -3.30 44.17 -8.65
N GLY A 483 -4.38 43.38 -8.71
CA GLY A 483 -5.16 43.17 -9.91
C GLY A 483 -4.57 42.15 -10.90
N ILE A 484 -3.56 41.36 -10.51
CA ILE A 484 -2.96 40.34 -11.38
C ILE A 484 -3.60 38.96 -11.14
N SER A 485 -3.85 38.24 -12.23
CA SER A 485 -4.34 36.87 -12.27
C SER A 485 -3.55 36.08 -13.31
N TRP A 486 -3.00 34.94 -12.91
CA TRP A 486 -2.44 33.92 -13.80
C TRP A 486 -3.34 32.70 -13.83
N LEU A 487 -3.60 32.19 -15.03
CA LEU A 487 -4.28 30.92 -15.29
C LEU A 487 -3.52 30.16 -16.39
N GLN A 488 -2.94 29.02 -16.03
CA GLN A 488 -2.58 27.95 -16.96
C GLN A 488 -3.79 27.03 -17.08
N ASP A 489 -4.50 27.05 -18.21
CA ASP A 489 -5.73 26.28 -18.42
C ASP A 489 -5.50 24.97 -19.20
N THR A 490 -4.48 24.92 -20.06
CA THR A 490 -4.02 23.71 -20.77
C THR A 490 -2.51 23.52 -20.58
N GLU A 491 -1.95 22.38 -21.03
CA GLU A 491 -0.50 22.18 -21.06
C GLU A 491 0.23 23.34 -21.75
N LYS A 492 -0.34 23.87 -22.84
CA LYS A 492 0.35 24.77 -23.78
C LYS A 492 -0.27 26.16 -23.90
N HIS A 493 -1.04 26.55 -22.90
CA HIS A 493 -1.62 27.89 -22.83
C HIS A 493 -1.74 28.34 -21.38
N ALA A 494 -1.22 29.53 -21.13
CA ALA A 494 -1.49 30.30 -19.93
C ALA A 494 -1.74 31.76 -20.28
N VAL A 495 -2.68 32.37 -19.56
CA VAL A 495 -3.02 33.78 -19.64
C VAL A 495 -2.67 34.47 -18.33
N CYS A 496 -2.04 35.63 -18.44
CA CYS A 496 -1.92 36.63 -17.39
C CYS A 496 -2.83 37.81 -17.71
N GLU A 497 -3.66 38.20 -16.76
CA GLU A 497 -4.48 39.40 -16.82
C GLU A 497 -4.07 40.33 -15.68
N ARG A 498 -3.83 41.59 -15.97
CA ARG A 498 -3.54 42.63 -14.97
C ARG A 498 -4.52 43.79 -15.15
N THR A 499 -5.35 44.01 -14.15
CA THR A 499 -6.28 45.14 -14.09
C THR A 499 -5.56 46.44 -13.73
N ALA A 500 -6.00 47.53 -14.35
CA ALA A 500 -5.51 48.89 -14.14
C ALA A 500 -5.63 49.31 -12.65
N SER A 501 -4.50 49.62 -12.01
CA SER A 501 -4.46 50.08 -10.61
C SER A 501 -4.71 51.58 -10.43
N THR A 502 -4.80 52.33 -11.54
CA THR A 502 -4.96 53.80 -11.58
C THR A 502 -5.73 54.22 -12.82
N GLU A 503 -6.59 55.25 -12.70
CA GLU A 503 -7.26 55.86 -13.86
C GLU A 503 -6.24 56.26 -14.94
N GLY A 504 -6.49 55.85 -16.18
CA GLY A 504 -5.61 56.12 -17.33
C GLY A 504 -4.54 55.06 -17.62
N SER A 505 -4.36 54.05 -16.76
CA SER A 505 -3.60 52.84 -17.12
C SER A 505 -4.50 51.82 -17.84
N ALA A 506 -3.96 51.09 -18.81
CA ALA A 506 -4.70 50.07 -19.56
C ALA A 506 -4.54 48.69 -18.93
N ASP A 507 -5.59 47.86 -19.01
CA ASP A 507 -5.50 46.44 -18.65
C ASP A 507 -4.51 45.72 -19.56
N VAL A 508 -3.68 44.86 -18.99
CA VAL A 508 -2.67 44.10 -19.75
C VAL A 508 -3.03 42.62 -19.74
N ARG A 509 -3.24 42.07 -20.94
CA ARG A 509 -3.41 40.63 -21.16
C ARG A 509 -2.19 40.08 -21.90
N LYS A 510 -1.57 39.03 -21.35
CA LYS A 510 -0.39 38.35 -21.90
C LYS A 510 -0.67 36.86 -21.99
N GLU A 511 -0.44 36.25 -23.14
CA GLU A 511 -0.48 34.79 -23.33
C GLU A 511 0.94 34.23 -23.42
N VAL A 512 1.15 33.01 -22.93
CA VAL A 512 2.38 32.21 -23.04
C VAL A 512 2.03 30.72 -23.15
N GLU A 513 2.97 29.88 -23.60
CA GLU A 513 2.78 28.42 -23.59
C GLU A 513 2.82 27.84 -22.16
N HIS A 514 3.87 28.19 -21.42
CA HIS A 514 4.07 27.78 -20.02
C HIS A 514 4.26 29.00 -19.13
N TRP A 515 3.46 29.10 -18.06
CA TRP A 515 3.73 30.01 -16.94
C TRP A 515 4.71 29.34 -15.97
N ASP A 516 5.66 30.12 -15.44
CA ASP A 516 6.71 29.66 -14.55
C ASP A 516 6.27 29.52 -13.07
N GLY A 517 4.98 29.68 -12.79
CA GLY A 517 4.38 29.52 -11.47
C GLY A 517 4.64 30.68 -10.50
N MET A 518 5.33 31.77 -10.90
CA MET A 518 5.81 32.80 -9.97
C MET A 518 5.08 34.15 -10.09
N ILE A 519 4.89 34.81 -8.94
CA ILE A 519 4.59 36.25 -8.82
C ILE A 519 5.60 36.85 -7.83
N SER A 520 6.27 37.94 -8.23
CA SER A 520 7.16 38.73 -7.37
C SER A 520 6.49 40.04 -6.95
N ALA A 521 6.63 40.41 -5.68
CA ALA A 521 6.03 41.58 -5.05
C ALA A 521 7.01 42.26 -4.07
N ASP A 522 6.69 43.45 -3.56
CA ASP A 522 7.55 44.22 -2.65
C ASP A 522 7.83 43.51 -1.30
N ASP A 523 6.96 42.57 -0.92
CA ASP A 523 7.00 41.82 0.33
C ASP A 523 7.35 40.33 0.14
N GLY A 524 7.81 39.93 -1.05
CA GLY A 524 8.32 38.59 -1.31
C GLY A 524 8.05 38.05 -2.71
N ALA A 525 8.46 36.82 -2.96
CA ALA A 525 8.06 36.05 -4.13
C ALA A 525 7.18 34.87 -3.72
N PHE A 526 6.13 34.64 -4.50
CA PHE A 526 5.13 33.59 -4.30
C PHE A 526 5.21 32.66 -5.50
N PHE A 527 5.28 31.35 -5.25
CA PHE A 527 5.53 30.36 -6.28
C PHE A 527 4.65 29.12 -6.09
N LEU A 528 3.97 28.74 -7.17
CA LEU A 528 3.19 27.52 -7.28
C LEU A 528 4.03 26.48 -8.02
N ARG A 529 4.40 25.39 -7.35
CA ARG A 529 5.28 24.36 -7.91
C ARG A 529 4.54 23.55 -8.98
N ASP A 530 5.26 23.12 -10.01
CA ASP A 530 4.71 22.23 -11.06
C ASP A 530 3.52 22.87 -11.80
N ALA A 531 3.49 24.21 -11.91
CA ALA A 531 2.32 24.98 -12.37
C ALA A 531 1.78 24.56 -13.74
N TRP A 532 2.67 24.47 -14.74
CA TRP A 532 2.27 24.04 -16.09
C TRP A 532 2.16 22.52 -16.19
N GLN A 533 2.96 21.75 -15.44
CA GLN A 533 2.91 20.29 -15.43
C GLN A 533 1.63 19.75 -14.78
N CYS A 534 1.07 20.43 -13.78
CA CYS A 534 -0.14 20.05 -13.07
C CYS A 534 -1.40 20.81 -13.55
N TRP A 535 -1.41 21.31 -14.79
CA TRP A 535 -2.51 22.12 -15.33
C TRP A 535 -3.90 21.44 -15.20
N PRO A 536 -5.01 22.19 -15.02
CA PRO A 536 -5.06 23.64 -14.83
C PRO A 536 -4.51 24.08 -13.46
N LYS A 537 -3.85 25.25 -13.42
CA LYS A 537 -3.36 25.92 -12.20
C LYS A 537 -3.45 27.43 -12.36
N GLY A 538 -3.51 28.15 -11.25
CA GLY A 538 -3.48 29.62 -11.30
C GLY A 538 -3.01 30.26 -10.02
N MET A 539 -2.73 31.55 -10.08
CA MET A 539 -2.49 32.37 -8.89
C MET A 539 -2.98 33.80 -9.10
N THR A 540 -3.66 34.35 -8.10
CA THR A 540 -4.10 35.76 -8.08
C THR A 540 -3.35 36.54 -7.02
N CYS A 541 -3.17 37.84 -7.24
CA CYS A 541 -2.67 38.76 -6.23
C CYS A 541 -3.50 40.05 -6.24
N ARG A 542 -4.24 40.28 -5.14
CA ARG A 542 -5.26 41.33 -5.02
C ARG A 542 -5.43 41.71 -3.55
N ASP A 543 -5.57 43.01 -3.28
CA ASP A 543 -5.95 43.54 -1.95
C ASP A 543 -5.07 43.04 -0.78
N GLY A 544 -3.77 42.84 -1.02
CA GLY A 544 -2.81 42.35 -0.03
C GLY A 544 -2.93 40.85 0.31
N LYS A 545 -3.55 40.08 -0.59
CA LYS A 545 -3.65 38.62 -0.52
C LYS A 545 -3.17 37.97 -1.81
N VAL A 546 -2.49 36.84 -1.66
CA VAL A 546 -2.13 35.94 -2.76
C VAL A 546 -2.99 34.68 -2.66
N GLY A 547 -3.71 34.36 -3.74
CA GLY A 547 -4.53 33.16 -3.84
C GLY A 547 -3.87 32.13 -4.75
N PHE A 548 -3.42 31.01 -4.20
CA PHE A 548 -2.96 29.86 -4.96
C PHE A 548 -4.14 28.97 -5.36
N HIS A 549 -4.36 28.79 -6.66
CA HIS A 549 -5.51 28.06 -7.18
C HIS A 549 -5.09 26.64 -7.60
N ILE A 550 -5.34 25.67 -6.72
CA ILE A 550 -5.09 24.23 -6.94
C ILE A 550 -5.95 23.73 -8.10
N LEU A 551 -7.22 24.14 -8.11
CA LEU A 551 -8.15 23.98 -9.23
C LEU A 551 -8.70 25.38 -9.52
N PRO A 552 -8.16 26.12 -10.50
CA PRO A 552 -8.66 27.46 -10.81
C PRO A 552 -10.06 27.40 -11.42
N GLU A 553 -10.81 28.49 -11.31
CA GLU A 553 -12.05 28.62 -12.06
C GLU A 553 -11.74 28.70 -13.56
N LEU A 554 -12.37 27.84 -14.35
CA LEU A 554 -12.18 27.77 -15.80
C LEU A 554 -13.03 28.82 -16.52
N PRO A 555 -12.60 29.30 -17.71
CA PRO A 555 -13.35 30.24 -18.53
C PRO A 555 -14.81 29.83 -18.77
N GLU A 556 -15.67 30.82 -19.03
CA GLU A 556 -17.04 30.54 -19.42
C GLU A 556 -17.08 29.74 -20.73
N ASN A 557 -17.92 28.70 -20.79
CA ASN A 557 -18.01 27.77 -21.94
C ASN A 557 -16.68 27.07 -22.29
N TYR A 558 -15.80 26.81 -21.31
CA TYR A 558 -14.50 26.14 -21.50
C TYR A 558 -14.62 24.79 -22.22
N ALA A 559 -14.19 24.76 -23.49
CA ALA A 559 -14.27 23.62 -24.40
C ALA A 559 -12.98 23.49 -25.25
N PRO A 560 -11.84 23.11 -24.62
CA PRO A 560 -10.53 23.07 -25.27
C PRO A 560 -10.49 22.06 -26.41
N ASP A 561 -9.75 22.36 -27.49
CA ASP A 561 -9.74 21.55 -28.72
C ASP A 561 -9.33 20.09 -28.48
N GLY A 562 -8.42 19.82 -27.56
CA GLY A 562 -8.00 18.46 -27.22
C GLY A 562 -9.16 17.57 -26.71
N ALA A 563 -10.15 18.14 -26.02
CA ALA A 563 -11.32 17.42 -25.53
C ALA A 563 -12.28 16.98 -26.66
N LYS A 564 -12.11 17.51 -27.88
CA LYS A 564 -12.88 17.13 -29.07
C LYS A 564 -12.36 15.84 -29.73
N THR A 565 -11.19 15.34 -29.31
CA THR A 565 -10.59 14.09 -29.79
C THR A 565 -10.71 12.99 -28.75
N LEU A 566 -10.85 11.73 -29.16
CA LEU A 566 -10.97 10.61 -28.22
C LEU A 566 -9.72 10.42 -27.35
N ASP A 567 -8.52 10.47 -27.94
CA ASP A 567 -7.26 10.35 -27.19
C ASP A 567 -7.08 11.52 -26.20
N GLY A 568 -7.33 12.76 -26.62
CA GLY A 568 -7.23 13.93 -25.73
C GLY A 568 -8.29 13.93 -24.62
N LEU A 569 -9.51 13.51 -24.93
CA LEU A 569 -10.58 13.31 -23.94
C LEU A 569 -10.15 12.28 -22.87
N LEU A 570 -9.66 11.11 -23.29
CA LEU A 570 -9.33 10.02 -22.36
C LEU A 570 -8.03 10.23 -21.58
N MET A 571 -7.09 11.02 -22.11
CA MET A 571 -5.79 11.29 -21.48
C MET A 571 -5.78 12.58 -20.65
N HIS A 572 -6.49 13.64 -21.06
CA HIS A 572 -6.37 14.97 -20.44
C HIS A 572 -7.67 15.59 -19.94
N TYR A 573 -8.83 15.25 -20.50
CA TYR A 573 -10.09 15.99 -20.24
C TYR A 573 -11.23 15.11 -19.71
N TYR A 574 -10.95 13.88 -19.27
CA TYR A 574 -11.95 12.95 -18.74
C TYR A 574 -12.63 13.48 -17.46
N TRP A 575 -11.93 14.35 -16.71
CA TRP A 575 -12.45 15.03 -15.52
C TRP A 575 -13.32 16.25 -15.86
N LEU A 576 -13.29 16.76 -17.09
CA LEU A 576 -13.98 17.99 -17.47
C LEU A 576 -15.47 17.74 -17.73
N LYS A 577 -16.32 18.43 -16.99
CA LYS A 577 -17.77 18.47 -17.24
C LYS A 577 -18.30 19.87 -16.93
N ASP A 578 -19.04 20.45 -17.87
CA ASP A 578 -19.76 21.72 -17.71
C ASP A 578 -18.90 22.90 -17.17
N GLY A 579 -17.63 22.96 -17.60
CA GLY A 579 -16.67 23.98 -17.12
C GLY A 579 -16.26 23.83 -15.65
N ALA A 580 -16.34 22.62 -15.12
CA ALA A 580 -16.01 22.21 -13.76
C ALA A 580 -15.24 20.86 -13.74
N TYR A 581 -14.67 20.54 -12.58
CA TYR A 581 -13.84 19.36 -12.33
C TYR A 581 -14.65 18.24 -11.66
N LEU A 582 -14.70 17.06 -12.26
CA LEU A 582 -15.17 15.83 -11.61
C LEU A 582 -14.10 15.36 -10.60
N PHE A 583 -14.37 15.55 -9.31
CA PHE A 583 -13.51 15.10 -8.22
C PHE A 583 -14.08 13.83 -7.60
N LYS A 584 -13.35 12.72 -7.68
CA LYS A 584 -13.78 11.40 -7.18
C LYS A 584 -13.86 11.37 -5.65
N ARG A 585 -14.95 10.83 -5.11
CA ARG A 585 -15.08 10.51 -3.67
C ARG A 585 -13.92 9.62 -3.19
N GLY A 586 -13.26 10.06 -2.12
CA GLY A 586 -12.14 9.40 -1.46
C GLY A 586 -10.76 9.61 -2.07
N MET A 587 -10.66 10.32 -3.20
CA MET A 587 -9.38 10.74 -3.79
C MET A 587 -8.77 11.90 -3.00
N GLU A 588 -7.44 12.01 -3.02
CA GLU A 588 -6.68 13.14 -2.49
C GLU A 588 -5.84 13.80 -3.60
N LEU A 589 -5.60 15.10 -3.46
CA LEU A 589 -4.68 15.90 -4.26
C LEU A 589 -3.81 16.73 -3.31
N ARG A 590 -2.49 16.73 -3.51
CA ARG A 590 -1.56 17.49 -2.66
C ARG A 590 -0.64 18.33 -3.51
N HIS A 591 -0.38 19.58 -3.12
CA HIS A 591 0.38 20.53 -3.92
C HIS A 591 1.33 21.38 -3.05
N ASP A 592 2.54 21.66 -3.58
CA ASP A 592 3.58 22.46 -2.91
C ASP A 592 3.49 23.93 -3.39
N PHE A 593 3.43 24.86 -2.44
CA PHE A 593 3.62 26.29 -2.66
C PHE A 593 4.86 26.78 -1.91
N TRP A 594 5.49 27.82 -2.42
CA TRP A 594 6.61 28.49 -1.75
C TRP A 594 6.36 29.99 -1.61
N ILE A 595 6.81 30.52 -0.47
CA ILE A 595 6.91 31.95 -0.19
C ILE A 595 8.37 32.24 0.16
N VAL A 596 8.99 33.13 -0.61
CA VAL A 596 10.32 33.67 -0.35
C VAL A 596 10.12 35.08 0.22
N ARG A 597 10.47 35.26 1.48
CA ARG A 597 10.35 36.52 2.20
C ARG A 597 11.55 37.45 1.89
N PRO A 598 11.42 38.76 2.18
CA PRO A 598 12.57 39.65 2.20
C PRO A 598 13.62 39.16 3.20
N ASP A 599 14.90 39.36 2.87
CA ASP A 599 16.01 39.07 3.79
C ASP A 599 15.80 39.89 5.09
N PRO A 600 15.80 39.23 6.27
CA PRO A 600 15.40 39.88 7.53
C PRO A 600 16.39 40.93 8.02
N LYS A 601 17.63 40.92 7.53
CA LYS A 601 18.69 41.86 7.94
C LYS A 601 18.66 43.14 7.09
N THR A 602 18.24 43.05 5.84
CA THR A 602 18.28 44.14 4.86
C THR A 602 16.90 44.67 4.49
N GLY A 603 15.84 43.90 4.76
CA GLY A 603 14.46 44.22 4.37
C GLY A 603 14.22 44.16 2.86
N LYS A 604 15.16 43.64 2.07
CA LYS A 604 15.05 43.55 0.60
C LYS A 604 14.55 42.19 0.17
N VAL A 605 13.67 42.16 -0.84
CA VAL A 605 13.27 40.91 -1.51
C VAL A 605 14.52 40.23 -2.05
N ARG A 606 14.73 38.98 -1.64
CA ARG A 606 15.85 38.16 -2.10
C ARG A 606 15.68 37.85 -3.58
N GLU A 607 16.75 37.96 -4.38
CA GLU A 607 16.71 37.45 -5.76
C GLU A 607 16.42 35.95 -5.72
N VAL A 608 15.36 35.54 -6.40
CA VAL A 608 14.97 34.13 -6.57
C VAL A 608 14.46 33.91 -7.98
N LYS A 609 14.80 32.75 -8.53
CA LYS A 609 14.33 32.25 -9.82
C LYS A 609 13.37 31.11 -9.60
N SER A 610 12.29 31.05 -10.38
CA SER A 610 11.28 29.99 -10.36
C SER A 610 11.90 28.59 -10.54
N GLU A 611 12.90 28.47 -11.42
CA GLU A 611 13.68 27.25 -11.64
C GLU A 611 14.36 26.69 -10.37
N TRP A 612 14.75 27.52 -9.41
CA TRP A 612 15.38 27.08 -8.14
C TRP A 612 14.35 26.45 -7.19
N LEU A 613 13.13 26.98 -7.17
CA LEU A 613 12.02 26.45 -6.37
C LEU A 613 11.41 25.21 -7.02
N GLN A 614 11.40 25.16 -8.36
CA GLN A 614 11.00 24.00 -9.16
C GLN A 614 11.96 22.81 -8.98
N ASN A 615 13.27 23.07 -8.89
CA ASN A 615 14.33 22.07 -8.74
C ASN A 615 15.07 22.23 -7.40
N PRO A 616 14.56 21.67 -6.28
CA PRO A 616 15.25 21.68 -4.99
C PRO A 616 16.64 21.02 -5.06
N LEU A 617 17.57 21.51 -4.24
CA LEU A 617 18.90 20.91 -4.10
C LEU A 617 18.84 19.60 -3.29
N PHE A 618 19.75 18.68 -3.59
CA PHE A 618 19.93 17.42 -2.89
C PHE A 618 21.42 17.19 -2.58
N ALA A 619 21.73 16.67 -1.40
CA ALA A 619 23.07 16.27 -0.98
C ALA A 619 23.22 14.75 -1.11
N ALA A 620 23.75 14.29 -2.25
CA ALA A 620 23.90 12.87 -2.56
C ALA A 620 25.21 12.30 -2.02
N ALA A 621 25.16 11.12 -1.39
CA ALA A 621 26.36 10.33 -1.13
C ALA A 621 26.83 9.61 -2.42
N PRO A 622 28.10 9.14 -2.51
CA PRO A 622 28.55 8.28 -3.59
C PRO A 622 27.70 7.00 -3.73
N ALA A 623 27.57 6.50 -4.95
CA ALA A 623 26.83 5.26 -5.23
C ALA A 623 27.40 4.06 -4.46
N GLU A 624 28.72 3.99 -4.29
CA GLU A 624 29.41 2.98 -3.48
C GLU A 624 28.89 2.98 -2.04
N TYR A 625 28.65 4.16 -1.47
CA TYR A 625 28.15 4.31 -0.10
C TYR A 625 26.69 3.87 0.02
N TYR A 626 25.82 4.31 -0.91
CA TYR A 626 24.43 3.88 -0.95
C TYR A 626 24.31 2.34 -1.09
N CYS A 627 25.04 1.72 -2.01
CA CYS A 627 25.05 0.27 -2.20
C CYS A 627 25.66 -0.49 -1.01
N ALA A 628 26.72 0.02 -0.38
CA ALA A 628 27.37 -0.62 0.77
C ALA A 628 26.59 -0.47 2.09
N SER A 629 25.60 0.42 2.17
CA SER A 629 24.84 0.71 3.40
C SER A 629 24.03 -0.47 3.97
N GLY A 630 23.76 -1.51 3.17
CA GLY A 630 22.87 -2.63 3.54
C GLY A 630 21.37 -2.26 3.66
N VAL A 631 21.01 -0.98 3.46
CA VAL A 631 19.63 -0.50 3.51
C VAL A 631 18.86 -0.90 2.24
N PHE A 632 19.50 -0.70 1.08
CA PHE A 632 19.03 -1.27 -0.19
C PHE A 632 19.26 -2.79 -0.19
N PRO A 633 18.44 -3.58 -0.90
CA PRO A 633 18.73 -5.01 -1.08
C PRO A 633 20.00 -5.19 -1.92
N PRO A 634 20.63 -6.38 -1.91
CA PRO A 634 21.93 -6.60 -2.55
C PRO A 634 22.01 -6.06 -3.99
N VAL A 635 22.88 -5.08 -4.21
CA VAL A 635 23.04 -4.35 -5.47
C VAL A 635 24.45 -3.75 -5.55
N ASN A 636 25.04 -3.70 -6.75
CA ASN A 636 26.32 -3.04 -7.00
C ASN A 636 26.12 -1.64 -7.61
N PRO A 637 27.00 -0.67 -7.32
CA PRO A 637 27.04 0.61 -8.04
C PRO A 637 27.46 0.38 -9.50
N VAL A 638 27.13 1.32 -10.38
CA VAL A 638 27.60 1.30 -11.77
C VAL A 638 29.13 1.46 -11.80
N ARG A 639 29.81 0.62 -12.60
CA ARG A 639 31.29 0.63 -12.73
C ARG A 639 31.66 0.46 -14.19
N GLU A 640 32.68 1.18 -14.64
CA GLU A 640 33.23 1.06 -16.00
C GLU A 640 33.79 -0.36 -16.24
N GLY A 641 33.52 -0.94 -17.42
CA GLY A 641 33.93 -2.28 -17.79
C GLY A 641 33.09 -3.40 -17.14
N LYS A 642 31.98 -3.05 -16.48
CA LYS A 642 31.10 -3.98 -15.77
C LYS A 642 29.66 -3.81 -16.24
N TRP A 643 29.22 -4.76 -17.05
CA TRP A 643 27.86 -4.80 -17.60
C TRP A 643 27.50 -3.58 -18.45
N ASP A 644 28.48 -2.89 -19.05
CA ASP A 644 28.33 -1.62 -19.78
C ASP A 644 27.12 -1.58 -20.73
N SER A 645 26.86 -2.69 -21.45
CA SER A 645 25.72 -2.80 -22.38
C SER A 645 24.34 -2.78 -21.69
N TYR A 646 24.26 -3.20 -20.42
CA TYR A 646 23.06 -3.06 -19.59
C TYR A 646 22.91 -1.63 -19.07
N GLU A 647 23.99 -1.03 -18.58
CA GLU A 647 23.96 0.32 -18.01
C GLU A 647 23.61 1.36 -19.10
N GLU A 648 24.15 1.19 -20.31
CA GLU A 648 23.79 1.98 -21.49
C GLU A 648 22.33 1.74 -21.94
N ALA A 649 21.85 0.49 -21.85
CA ALA A 649 20.45 0.18 -22.14
C ALA A 649 19.49 0.79 -21.11
N PHE A 650 19.84 0.80 -19.81
CA PHE A 650 19.09 1.50 -18.78
C PHE A 650 19.07 3.01 -19.04
N ARG A 651 20.24 3.63 -19.23
CA ARG A 651 20.38 5.07 -19.49
C ARG A 651 19.56 5.51 -20.69
N THR A 652 19.61 4.75 -21.79
CA THR A 652 18.81 5.03 -22.99
C THR A 652 17.31 4.81 -22.75
N SER A 653 16.93 3.77 -22.00
CA SER A 653 15.53 3.50 -21.67
C SER A 653 14.92 4.58 -20.74
N PHE A 654 15.70 5.12 -19.80
CA PHE A 654 15.29 6.24 -18.95
C PHE A 654 15.10 7.52 -19.77
N VAL A 655 16.04 7.85 -20.66
CA VAL A 655 15.89 8.96 -21.62
C VAL A 655 14.66 8.77 -22.51
N ASN A 656 14.32 7.54 -22.90
CA ASN A 656 13.13 7.25 -23.69
C ASN A 656 11.82 7.35 -22.90
N LEU A 657 11.82 7.00 -21.60
CA LEU A 657 10.70 7.22 -20.69
C LEU A 657 10.36 8.72 -20.62
N GLU A 658 11.38 9.55 -20.39
CA GLU A 658 11.24 11.01 -20.27
C GLU A 658 10.83 11.69 -21.59
N LYS A 659 11.40 11.24 -22.72
CA LYS A 659 10.94 11.66 -24.06
C LYS A 659 9.50 11.23 -24.32
N GLY A 660 9.11 10.03 -23.90
CA GLY A 660 7.74 9.52 -24.02
C GLY A 660 6.73 10.39 -23.28
N ARG A 661 7.05 10.75 -22.03
CA ARG A 661 6.29 11.70 -21.21
C ARG A 661 6.05 13.02 -21.94
N GLN A 662 7.10 13.63 -22.47
CA GLN A 662 7.01 14.89 -23.23
C GLN A 662 6.24 14.75 -24.55
N GLN A 663 6.43 13.65 -25.29
CA GLN A 663 5.77 13.40 -26.57
C GLN A 663 4.25 13.19 -26.45
N ARG A 664 3.79 12.62 -25.33
CA ARG A 664 2.36 12.40 -25.05
C ARG A 664 1.73 13.50 -24.21
N GLY A 665 2.53 14.39 -23.62
CA GLY A 665 2.06 15.37 -22.64
C GLY A 665 1.52 14.69 -21.38
N GLU A 666 2.27 13.77 -20.74
CA GLU A 666 1.84 13.07 -19.49
C GLU A 666 1.86 14.02 -18.27
N TYR A 667 0.99 15.03 -18.37
CA TYR A 667 0.83 16.21 -17.56
C TYR A 667 -0.66 16.45 -17.32
N GLY A 668 -0.97 17.26 -16.32
CA GLY A 668 -2.31 17.58 -15.86
C GLY A 668 -2.46 17.30 -14.37
N TRP A 669 -3.45 17.94 -13.73
CA TRP A 669 -3.63 17.95 -12.27
C TRP A 669 -3.89 16.57 -11.64
N MET A 670 -4.38 15.61 -12.43
CA MET A 670 -4.53 14.20 -12.03
C MET A 670 -3.46 13.27 -12.61
N ASN A 671 -2.60 13.74 -13.52
CA ASN A 671 -1.81 12.89 -14.42
C ASN A 671 -0.31 12.94 -14.11
N PHE A 672 0.19 14.10 -13.66
CA PHE A 672 1.62 14.37 -13.57
C PHE A 672 2.29 13.52 -12.48
N GLY A 673 3.13 12.59 -12.93
CA GLY A 673 3.87 11.65 -12.08
C GLY A 673 3.73 10.20 -12.53
N ASP A 674 2.63 9.83 -13.19
CA ASP A 674 2.43 8.48 -13.71
C ASP A 674 2.94 8.33 -15.17
N TRP A 675 2.39 7.37 -15.92
CA TRP A 675 2.62 7.13 -17.35
C TRP A 675 1.34 6.55 -18.00
N PHE A 676 1.13 6.78 -19.30
CA PHE A 676 -0.14 6.51 -19.98
C PHE A 676 -0.07 5.53 -21.16
N GLY A 677 -0.98 4.56 -21.14
CA GLY A 677 -1.56 3.99 -22.35
C GLY A 677 -1.16 2.55 -22.71
N GLU A 678 -0.80 1.71 -21.74
CA GLU A 678 -0.50 0.28 -21.99
C GLU A 678 -1.59 -0.43 -22.81
N ARG A 679 -2.86 -0.15 -22.49
CA ARG A 679 -4.07 -0.64 -23.19
C ARG A 679 -4.70 0.48 -24.01
N LYS A 680 -3.87 1.38 -24.54
CA LYS A 680 -4.17 2.62 -25.25
C LYS A 680 -4.85 3.72 -24.43
N PHE A 681 -5.70 3.39 -23.45
CA PHE A 681 -6.63 4.34 -22.82
C PHE A 681 -6.54 4.42 -21.28
N ASN A 682 -5.64 3.67 -20.65
CA ASN A 682 -5.48 3.65 -19.19
C ASN A 682 -4.21 4.38 -18.75
N TRP A 683 -4.26 4.92 -17.55
CA TRP A 683 -3.09 5.28 -16.77
C TRP A 683 -2.46 4.03 -16.14
N GLY A 684 -1.16 4.13 -15.83
CA GLY A 684 -0.33 3.02 -15.39
C GLY A 684 -0.49 2.66 -13.92
N ASN A 685 -0.92 3.61 -13.09
CA ASN A 685 -1.06 3.51 -11.63
C ASN A 685 0.16 2.79 -11.00
N GLN A 686 1.37 3.16 -11.47
CA GLN A 686 2.63 2.54 -11.06
C GLN A 686 2.78 1.01 -11.21
N GLU A 687 2.18 0.37 -12.23
CA GLU A 687 2.42 -1.07 -12.46
C GLU A 687 3.93 -1.39 -12.54
N TYR A 688 4.40 -2.30 -11.67
CA TYR A 688 5.81 -2.67 -11.44
C TYR A 688 6.68 -1.67 -10.65
N ASP A 689 6.09 -0.71 -9.93
CA ASP A 689 6.76 0.12 -8.90
C ASP A 689 7.92 0.96 -9.48
N LEU A 690 7.58 1.92 -10.36
CA LEU A 690 8.53 2.83 -10.99
C LEU A 690 9.32 3.65 -9.95
N ALA A 691 8.69 4.03 -8.83
CA ALA A 691 9.37 4.69 -7.72
C ALA A 691 10.49 3.83 -7.10
N TYR A 692 10.30 2.51 -6.99
CA TYR A 692 11.35 1.59 -6.53
C TYR A 692 12.51 1.50 -7.53
N VAL A 693 12.22 1.41 -8.83
CA VAL A 693 13.25 1.39 -9.86
C VAL A 693 14.07 2.67 -9.82
N CYS A 694 13.43 3.83 -9.73
CA CYS A 694 14.10 5.12 -9.60
C CYS A 694 14.96 5.19 -8.32
N SER A 695 14.43 4.75 -7.18
CA SER A 695 15.17 4.71 -5.90
C SER A 695 16.41 3.81 -5.96
N LEU A 696 16.27 2.62 -6.56
CA LEU A 696 17.36 1.65 -6.70
C LEU A 696 18.44 2.15 -7.66
N PHE A 697 18.07 2.79 -8.77
CA PHE A 697 19.05 3.32 -9.72
C PHE A 697 19.67 4.64 -9.27
N PHE A 698 18.97 5.48 -8.51
CA PHE A 698 19.60 6.57 -7.76
C PHE A 698 20.69 6.04 -6.82
N ALA A 699 20.42 4.99 -6.03
CA ALA A 699 21.44 4.36 -5.19
C ALA A 699 22.66 3.81 -5.97
N ARG A 700 22.45 3.35 -7.21
CA ARG A 700 23.52 2.81 -8.09
C ARG A 700 24.35 3.86 -8.82
N THR A 701 23.87 5.10 -8.95
CA THR A 701 24.46 6.13 -9.82
C THR A 701 24.70 7.48 -9.14
N ALA A 702 24.03 7.73 -8.01
CA ALA A 702 23.87 9.05 -7.38
C ALA A 702 23.26 10.15 -8.29
N ASP A 703 22.58 9.78 -9.40
CA ASP A 703 22.01 10.74 -10.36
C ASP A 703 20.68 11.35 -9.85
N PRO A 704 20.64 12.66 -9.54
CA PRO A 704 19.45 13.32 -8.99
C PRO A 704 18.28 13.41 -9.99
N SER A 705 18.50 13.23 -11.30
CA SER A 705 17.41 13.22 -12.28
C SER A 705 16.52 11.98 -12.12
N ILE A 706 17.15 10.82 -11.84
CA ILE A 706 16.45 9.56 -11.56
C ILE A 706 15.66 9.68 -10.25
N LEU A 707 16.26 10.27 -9.21
CA LEU A 707 15.57 10.54 -7.95
C LEU A 707 14.36 11.47 -8.15
N THR A 708 14.51 12.52 -8.96
CA THR A 708 13.42 13.48 -9.26
C THR A 708 12.22 12.76 -9.87
N ARG A 709 12.43 11.89 -10.88
CA ARG A 709 11.35 11.09 -11.46
C ARG A 709 10.68 10.19 -10.42
N GLY A 710 11.47 9.55 -9.54
CA GLY A 710 10.97 8.77 -8.42
C GLY A 710 10.10 9.57 -7.44
N ILE A 711 10.44 10.82 -7.17
CA ILE A 711 9.68 11.73 -6.29
C ILE A 711 8.33 12.11 -6.91
N GLU A 712 8.31 12.55 -8.17
CA GLU A 712 7.08 12.87 -8.92
C GLU A 712 6.11 11.68 -8.90
N THR A 713 6.64 10.51 -9.24
CA THR A 713 5.91 9.25 -9.35
C THR A 713 5.39 8.75 -8.00
N ALA A 714 6.18 8.84 -6.91
CA ALA A 714 5.72 8.48 -5.57
C ALA A 714 4.62 9.44 -5.06
N ARG A 715 4.76 10.75 -5.28
CA ARG A 715 3.75 11.77 -4.90
C ARG A 715 2.40 11.45 -5.52
N HIS A 716 2.35 11.33 -6.85
CA HIS A 716 1.15 10.96 -7.61
C HIS A 716 0.46 9.71 -7.04
N TYR A 717 1.21 8.62 -6.85
CA TYR A 717 0.67 7.34 -6.38
C TYR A 717 0.12 7.39 -4.95
N THR A 718 0.65 8.28 -4.12
CA THR A 718 0.15 8.51 -2.75
C THR A 718 -1.03 9.46 -2.68
N THR A 719 -1.36 10.22 -3.72
CA THR A 719 -2.51 11.13 -3.71
C THR A 719 -3.64 10.63 -4.61
N VAL A 720 -3.38 10.46 -5.91
CA VAL A 720 -4.40 10.22 -6.94
C VAL A 720 -4.83 8.76 -6.99
N ASP A 721 -3.88 7.83 -7.03
CA ASP A 721 -4.16 6.39 -7.28
C ASP A 721 -4.75 5.64 -6.05
N ARG A 722 -5.10 6.34 -4.95
CA ARG A 722 -5.57 5.75 -3.68
C ARG A 722 -6.93 6.24 -3.20
N LYS A 723 -7.63 5.38 -2.44
CA LYS A 723 -8.77 5.75 -1.59
C LYS A 723 -8.26 6.24 -0.22
N ALA A 724 -7.89 7.52 -0.11
CA ALA A 724 -7.46 8.12 1.15
C ALA A 724 -8.63 8.19 2.17
N TYR A 725 -9.82 8.57 1.70
CA TYR A 725 -11.02 8.80 2.54
C TYR A 725 -12.24 8.02 2.00
N PRO A 726 -12.36 6.72 2.30
CA PRO A 726 -13.43 5.89 1.76
C PRO A 726 -14.78 6.14 2.45
N TRP A 727 -15.85 5.80 1.74
CA TRP A 727 -17.22 5.73 2.27
C TRP A 727 -17.51 4.46 3.09
N LYS A 728 -16.54 3.54 3.13
CA LYS A 728 -16.54 2.32 3.95
C LYS A 728 -15.16 2.16 4.61
N PRO A 729 -15.05 2.02 5.94
CA PRO A 729 -13.76 1.95 6.63
C PRO A 729 -12.80 0.87 6.09
N GLU A 730 -13.33 -0.27 5.65
CA GLU A 730 -12.57 -1.38 5.08
C GLU A 730 -11.98 -1.12 3.68
N GLU A 731 -12.35 0.00 3.05
CA GLU A 731 -11.83 0.44 1.75
C GLU A 731 -10.73 1.53 1.86
N ARG A 732 -10.20 1.77 3.07
CA ARG A 732 -9.17 2.81 3.30
C ARG A 732 -7.83 2.35 2.73
N GLU A 733 -7.11 3.28 2.11
CA GLU A 733 -5.78 3.12 1.48
C GLU A 733 -5.70 2.20 0.26
N LEU A 734 -6.84 1.63 -0.17
CA LEU A 734 -6.87 0.78 -1.36
C LEU A 734 -6.36 1.52 -2.58
N ARG A 735 -5.71 0.76 -3.48
CA ARG A 735 -5.14 1.29 -4.71
C ARG A 735 -5.98 0.86 -5.90
N TYR A 736 -6.19 1.78 -6.81
CA TYR A 736 -6.81 1.49 -8.10
C TYR A 736 -5.78 0.79 -9.00
N THR A 737 -6.17 -0.31 -9.64
CA THR A 737 -5.37 -0.87 -10.75
C THR A 737 -5.34 0.12 -11.91
N HIS A 738 -4.28 0.08 -12.72
CA HIS A 738 -4.16 0.78 -14.01
C HIS A 738 -5.51 0.92 -14.77
N CYS A 739 -6.07 2.13 -14.82
CA CYS A 739 -7.41 2.34 -15.38
C CYS A 739 -7.59 3.73 -15.99
N LEU A 740 -8.75 3.98 -16.58
CA LEU A 740 -9.08 5.29 -17.14
C LEU A 740 -9.16 6.34 -16.02
N GLY A 741 -8.40 7.43 -16.19
CA GLY A 741 -8.36 8.56 -15.27
C GLY A 741 -7.98 8.22 -13.82
N HIS A 742 -7.08 7.25 -13.61
CA HIS A 742 -6.52 6.81 -12.32
C HIS A 742 -7.48 6.15 -11.33
N VAL A 743 -8.71 6.66 -11.19
CA VAL A 743 -9.71 6.26 -10.17
C VAL A 743 -11.05 5.81 -10.75
N ASN A 744 -11.17 5.92 -12.08
CA ASN A 744 -12.32 5.57 -12.91
C ASN A 744 -13.71 6.17 -12.53
N GLY A 745 -14.70 5.97 -13.40
CA GLY A 745 -16.10 6.36 -13.18
C GLY A 745 -16.47 7.73 -13.75
N PHE A 746 -15.65 8.27 -14.65
CA PHE A 746 -15.87 9.56 -15.32
C PHE A 746 -16.91 9.52 -16.44
N PHE A 747 -17.20 8.33 -16.99
CA PHE A 747 -18.13 8.12 -18.08
C PHE A 747 -19.24 7.17 -17.66
N ALA A 748 -20.48 7.50 -18.03
CA ALA A 748 -21.63 6.64 -17.77
C ALA A 748 -21.61 5.40 -18.69
N LYS A 749 -22.19 4.29 -18.23
CA LYS A 749 -22.43 3.13 -19.10
C LYS A 749 -23.39 3.55 -20.23
N GLY A 750 -22.91 3.52 -21.47
CA GLY A 750 -23.68 4.00 -22.64
C GLY A 750 -23.33 5.43 -23.08
N ASP A 751 -22.32 6.08 -22.47
CA ASP A 751 -21.88 7.41 -22.90
C ASP A 751 -21.44 7.40 -24.39
N PRO A 752 -22.05 8.23 -25.26
CA PRO A 752 -21.80 8.23 -26.70
C PRO A 752 -20.33 8.51 -27.05
N ARG A 753 -19.60 9.23 -26.19
CA ARG A 753 -18.20 9.64 -26.44
C ARG A 753 -17.22 8.46 -26.42
N ILE A 754 -17.60 7.31 -25.85
CA ILE A 754 -16.73 6.14 -25.69
C ILE A 754 -17.31 4.84 -26.26
N GLN A 755 -18.46 4.86 -26.95
CA GLN A 755 -19.13 3.63 -27.40
C GLN A 755 -18.23 2.72 -28.25
N ASP A 756 -17.46 3.30 -29.16
CA ASP A 756 -16.60 2.57 -30.10
C ASP A 756 -15.47 1.76 -29.42
N ILE A 757 -15.14 2.07 -28.15
CA ILE A 757 -14.11 1.37 -27.37
C ILE A 757 -14.67 0.48 -26.25
N MET A 758 -15.96 0.58 -25.94
CA MET A 758 -16.61 -0.22 -24.88
C MET A 758 -16.50 -1.74 -25.12
N GLY A 759 -16.54 -2.18 -26.38
CA GLY A 759 -16.54 -3.60 -26.75
C GLY A 759 -15.18 -4.31 -26.66
N VAL A 760 -14.07 -3.58 -26.56
CA VAL A 760 -12.72 -4.17 -26.66
C VAL A 760 -12.00 -4.20 -25.30
N TYR A 761 -12.24 -3.22 -24.43
CA TYR A 761 -11.51 -3.07 -23.16
C TYR A 761 -12.39 -2.66 -21.97
N GLN A 762 -13.60 -3.22 -21.88
CA GLN A 762 -14.57 -2.93 -20.80
C GLN A 762 -13.95 -3.04 -19.39
N TYR A 763 -13.02 -3.96 -19.17
CA TYR A 763 -12.27 -4.11 -17.90
C TYR A 763 -11.38 -2.90 -17.55
N SER A 764 -10.73 -2.29 -18.54
CA SER A 764 -9.85 -1.12 -18.36
C SER A 764 -10.63 0.19 -18.17
N LEU A 765 -11.84 0.24 -18.74
CA LEU A 765 -12.80 1.35 -18.63
C LEU A 765 -13.68 1.26 -17.36
N LEU A 766 -13.68 0.12 -16.66
CA LEU A 766 -14.45 -0.08 -15.44
C LEU A 766 -13.60 -0.10 -14.15
N GLY A 767 -12.29 -0.31 -14.24
CA GLY A 767 -11.33 -0.09 -13.14
C GLY A 767 -11.67 -0.88 -11.87
N TRP A 768 -11.16 -2.09 -11.73
CA TRP A 768 -11.42 -2.89 -10.54
C TRP A 768 -10.76 -2.27 -9.31
N GLU A 769 -11.57 -2.10 -8.26
CA GLU A 769 -11.07 -1.76 -6.92
C GLU A 769 -10.21 -2.94 -6.43
N SER A 770 -8.92 -2.71 -6.23
CA SER A 770 -7.97 -3.82 -6.03
C SER A 770 -7.72 -4.09 -4.56
N ASP A 771 -8.46 -5.06 -4.01
CA ASP A 771 -8.30 -5.41 -2.60
C ASP A 771 -8.63 -6.87 -2.23
N ASN A 772 -8.74 -7.81 -3.18
CA ASN A 772 -8.67 -9.23 -2.85
C ASN A 772 -8.02 -10.06 -3.97
N SER A 773 -6.72 -10.33 -3.79
CA SER A 773 -5.86 -11.21 -4.60
C SER A 773 -5.41 -10.73 -6.00
N GLY A 774 -5.47 -9.42 -6.31
CA GLY A 774 -5.19 -8.90 -7.67
C GLY A 774 -3.72 -8.55 -8.01
N GLY A 775 -2.88 -8.19 -7.04
CA GLY A 775 -1.45 -7.93 -7.26
C GLY A 775 -1.09 -6.63 -8.00
N HIS A 776 -1.66 -5.48 -7.62
CA HIS A 776 -1.33 -4.16 -8.20
C HIS A 776 -1.21 -3.06 -7.11
N THR A 777 -0.59 -3.40 -5.98
CA THR A 777 -0.35 -2.49 -4.85
C THR A 777 1.14 -2.46 -4.58
N PHE A 778 1.76 -1.28 -4.58
CA PHE A 778 3.21 -1.11 -4.59
C PHE A 778 3.63 -0.09 -3.53
N HIS A 779 4.31 -0.54 -2.46
CA HIS A 779 4.82 0.35 -1.40
C HIS A 779 6.35 0.48 -1.29
N PRO A 780 7.22 -0.46 -1.75
CA PRO A 780 8.67 -0.33 -1.59
C PRO A 780 9.26 0.98 -2.14
N GLY A 781 8.83 1.41 -3.33
CA GLY A 781 9.28 2.69 -3.90
C GLY A 781 8.93 3.88 -3.03
N THR A 782 7.69 3.96 -2.56
CA THR A 782 7.23 5.03 -1.67
C THR A 782 8.05 5.10 -0.38
N TRP A 783 8.35 3.95 0.25
CA TRP A 783 9.20 3.90 1.45
C TRP A 783 10.61 4.47 1.20
N TYR A 784 11.26 4.09 0.10
CA TYR A 784 12.60 4.60 -0.23
C TYR A 784 12.58 6.10 -0.51
N ILE A 785 11.61 6.59 -1.30
CA ILE A 785 11.49 8.03 -1.59
C ILE A 785 11.20 8.82 -0.30
N ALA A 786 10.34 8.32 0.59
CA ALA A 786 10.09 8.95 1.90
C ALA A 786 11.40 9.09 2.69
N CYS A 787 12.20 8.03 2.78
CA CYS A 787 13.48 8.05 3.49
C CYS A 787 14.54 8.94 2.85
N LEU A 788 14.62 8.96 1.51
CA LEU A 788 15.57 9.78 0.76
C LEU A 788 15.25 11.28 0.88
N THR A 789 13.97 11.65 1.03
CA THR A 789 13.53 13.05 1.06
C THR A 789 13.16 13.59 2.45
N GLY A 790 12.96 12.71 3.44
CA GLY A 790 12.37 13.07 4.74
C GLY A 790 10.86 13.33 4.68
N ASP A 791 10.18 12.92 3.62
CA ASP A 791 8.75 13.21 3.41
C ASP A 791 7.85 12.27 4.23
N ARG A 792 7.50 12.69 5.44
CA ARG A 792 6.69 11.93 6.41
C ARG A 792 5.32 11.50 5.86
N TYR A 793 4.73 12.27 4.95
CA TYR A 793 3.46 11.88 4.34
C TYR A 793 3.61 10.66 3.42
N LEU A 794 4.72 10.52 2.70
CA LEU A 794 4.99 9.32 1.89
C LEU A 794 5.20 8.09 2.79
N TRP A 795 5.86 8.29 3.94
CA TRP A 795 6.01 7.26 4.98
C TRP A 795 4.64 6.82 5.51
N ASP A 796 3.78 7.76 5.92
CA ASP A 796 2.45 7.47 6.48
C ASP A 796 1.53 6.81 5.45
N ALA A 797 1.56 7.26 4.18
CA ALA A 797 0.77 6.67 3.10
C ALA A 797 1.23 5.26 2.70
N ALA A 798 2.51 4.92 2.88
CA ALA A 798 3.04 3.57 2.70
C ALA A 798 2.73 2.67 3.92
N PHE A 799 2.89 3.20 5.13
CA PHE A 799 2.55 2.51 6.38
C PHE A 799 1.07 2.12 6.42
N SER A 800 0.18 3.11 6.26
CA SER A 800 -1.27 2.94 6.30
C SER A 800 -1.73 1.93 5.24
N GLY A 801 -1.23 2.03 4.00
CA GLY A 801 -1.55 1.10 2.92
C GLY A 801 -1.14 -0.35 3.19
N ALA A 802 0.11 -0.56 3.63
CA ALA A 802 0.57 -1.90 3.99
C ALA A 802 -0.15 -2.47 5.22
N TRP A 803 -0.51 -1.61 6.19
CA TRP A 803 -1.22 -2.01 7.41
C TRP A 803 -2.64 -2.50 7.09
N ARG A 804 -3.39 -1.74 6.28
CA ARG A 804 -4.71 -2.15 5.77
C ARG A 804 -4.64 -3.42 4.93
N GLN A 805 -3.60 -3.61 4.13
CA GLN A 805 -3.38 -4.85 3.39
C GLN A 805 -3.13 -6.05 4.33
N ALA A 806 -2.32 -5.88 5.38
CA ALA A 806 -2.06 -6.92 6.38
C ALA A 806 -3.34 -7.29 7.17
N GLU A 807 -4.13 -6.31 7.60
CA GLU A 807 -5.45 -6.54 8.22
C GLU A 807 -6.39 -7.33 7.31
N ARG A 808 -6.60 -6.85 6.08
CA ARG A 808 -7.62 -7.41 5.18
C ARG A 808 -7.31 -8.83 4.72
N TYR A 809 -6.03 -9.14 4.50
CA TYR A 809 -5.63 -10.40 3.86
C TYR A 809 -5.45 -11.55 4.84
N THR A 810 -4.99 -11.28 6.05
CA THR A 810 -4.60 -12.35 6.99
C THR A 810 -5.73 -13.24 7.50
N PRO A 811 -7.00 -12.81 7.66
CA PRO A 811 -8.12 -13.70 8.01
C PRO A 811 -8.24 -14.94 7.10
N LYS A 812 -8.16 -14.76 5.78
CA LYS A 812 -8.34 -15.85 4.81
C LYS A 812 -7.57 -15.58 3.52
N TYR A 813 -6.24 -15.56 3.64
CA TYR A 813 -5.38 -15.23 2.52
C TYR A 813 -5.43 -16.32 1.43
N ASP A 814 -5.67 -15.89 0.19
CA ASP A 814 -5.69 -16.73 -0.99
C ASP A 814 -5.18 -15.95 -2.23
N PHE A 815 -4.64 -16.66 -3.21
CA PHE A 815 -4.23 -16.08 -4.48
C PHE A 815 -4.50 -17.00 -5.68
N ARG A 816 -4.83 -16.39 -6.82
CA ARG A 816 -5.11 -17.06 -8.10
C ARG A 816 -4.05 -16.84 -9.18
N ILE A 817 -3.05 -16.02 -8.91
CA ILE A 817 -1.86 -15.81 -9.75
C ILE A 817 -0.67 -15.44 -8.86
N GLU A 818 0.51 -15.96 -9.19
CA GLU A 818 1.73 -15.91 -8.36
C GLU A 818 2.18 -14.47 -8.09
N ARG A 819 2.01 -13.56 -9.05
CA ARG A 819 2.36 -12.13 -8.87
C ARG A 819 1.55 -11.47 -7.76
N SER A 820 0.32 -11.92 -7.50
CA SER A 820 -0.50 -11.39 -6.41
C SER A 820 0.04 -11.78 -5.05
N ALA A 821 0.54 -13.01 -4.93
CA ALA A 821 1.27 -13.44 -3.75
C ALA A 821 2.57 -12.66 -3.60
N GLY A 822 3.30 -12.51 -4.70
CA GLY A 822 4.52 -11.73 -4.75
C GLY A 822 4.34 -10.30 -4.23
N TRP A 823 3.41 -9.52 -4.79
CA TRP A 823 3.23 -8.12 -4.39
C TRP A 823 2.75 -7.92 -2.95
N SER A 824 1.87 -8.79 -2.45
CA SER A 824 1.38 -8.70 -1.06
C SER A 824 2.47 -9.09 -0.04
N MET A 825 3.21 -10.18 -0.29
CA MET A 825 4.41 -10.50 0.50
C MET A 825 5.47 -9.40 0.41
N ASN A 826 5.69 -8.82 -0.78
CA ASN A 826 6.65 -7.74 -0.98
C ASN A 826 6.31 -6.52 -0.11
N ASN A 827 5.05 -6.07 -0.10
CA ASN A 827 4.63 -4.94 0.73
C ASN A 827 4.80 -5.22 2.23
N ALA A 828 4.39 -6.40 2.69
CA ALA A 828 4.56 -6.81 4.09
C ALA A 828 6.04 -6.86 4.52
N VAL A 829 6.89 -7.53 3.72
CA VAL A 829 8.34 -7.65 3.99
C VAL A 829 9.02 -6.28 4.01
N TYR A 830 8.76 -5.42 3.03
CA TYR A 830 9.37 -4.09 3.03
C TYR A 830 8.88 -3.22 4.19
N SER A 831 7.59 -3.26 4.54
CA SER A 831 7.08 -2.53 5.70
C SER A 831 7.71 -3.01 7.02
N TYR A 832 7.96 -4.31 7.18
CA TYR A 832 8.80 -4.81 8.29
C TYR A 832 10.23 -4.24 8.21
N ARG A 833 10.89 -4.29 7.05
CA ARG A 833 12.27 -3.77 6.90
C ARG A 833 12.40 -2.26 7.21
N PHE A 834 11.35 -1.46 7.05
CA PHE A 834 11.38 -0.03 7.38
C PHE A 834 10.92 0.28 8.81
N THR A 835 9.98 -0.47 9.37
CA THR A 835 9.37 -0.16 10.69
C THR A 835 9.84 -1.03 11.84
N GLY A 836 10.33 -2.25 11.57
CA GLY A 836 10.58 -3.29 12.56
C GLY A 836 9.32 -3.90 13.18
N ASN A 837 8.11 -3.49 12.76
CA ASN A 837 6.87 -3.90 13.42
C ASN A 837 6.49 -5.36 13.06
N PRO A 838 6.39 -6.28 14.05
CA PRO A 838 6.22 -7.71 13.80
C PRO A 838 4.88 -8.07 13.15
N PHE A 839 3.85 -7.22 13.26
CA PHE A 839 2.56 -7.42 12.58
C PHE A 839 2.72 -7.59 11.06
N PHE A 840 3.70 -6.92 10.45
CA PHE A 840 4.00 -7.08 9.02
C PHE A 840 4.72 -8.41 8.71
N MET A 841 5.66 -8.85 9.56
CA MET A 841 6.35 -10.14 9.37
C MET A 841 5.38 -11.31 9.58
N ASN A 842 4.49 -11.20 10.56
CA ASN A 842 3.40 -12.14 10.81
C ASN A 842 2.45 -12.26 9.61
N ALA A 843 2.08 -11.14 8.96
CA ALA A 843 1.34 -11.19 7.71
C ALA A 843 2.12 -11.95 6.61
N ALA A 844 3.42 -11.68 6.45
CA ALA A 844 4.26 -12.35 5.47
C ALA A 844 4.43 -13.86 5.74
N ARG A 845 4.47 -14.31 7.00
CA ARG A 845 4.46 -15.72 7.40
C ARG A 845 3.16 -16.43 6.99
N LEU A 846 2.01 -15.80 7.24
CA LEU A 846 0.70 -16.32 6.81
C LEU A 846 0.57 -16.36 5.26
N TYR A 847 1.22 -15.44 4.56
CA TYR A 847 1.28 -15.51 3.10
C TYR A 847 2.19 -16.66 2.63
N LEU A 848 3.32 -16.89 3.30
CA LEU A 848 4.25 -18.00 3.00
C LEU A 848 3.55 -19.37 3.12
N GLU A 849 2.74 -19.59 4.15
CA GLU A 849 1.94 -20.82 4.34
C GLU A 849 1.01 -21.10 3.13
N CYS A 850 0.30 -20.06 2.66
CA CYS A 850 -0.55 -20.17 1.47
C CYS A 850 0.27 -20.40 0.18
N ILE A 851 1.44 -19.79 0.06
CA ILE A 851 2.36 -19.99 -1.06
C ILE A 851 2.87 -21.44 -1.08
N GLU A 852 3.32 -21.96 0.06
CA GLU A 852 3.84 -23.33 0.20
C GLU A 852 2.77 -24.37 -0.16
N SER A 853 1.57 -24.25 0.41
CA SER A 853 0.45 -25.18 0.16
C SER A 853 -0.01 -25.25 -1.30
N LYS A 854 0.38 -24.28 -2.14
CA LYS A 854 0.05 -24.20 -3.57
C LYS A 854 1.21 -24.54 -4.50
N GLN A 855 2.42 -24.76 -3.98
CA GLN A 855 3.54 -25.24 -4.78
C GLN A 855 3.47 -26.77 -4.91
N ASN A 856 3.51 -27.27 -6.13
CA ASN A 856 3.67 -28.69 -6.39
C ASN A 856 5.04 -29.17 -5.87
N PRO A 857 5.10 -30.13 -4.94
CA PRO A 857 6.35 -30.55 -4.31
C PRO A 857 7.27 -31.36 -5.24
N GLU A 858 6.74 -31.93 -6.32
CA GLU A 858 7.49 -32.70 -7.31
C GLU A 858 8.03 -31.80 -8.44
N THR A 859 7.15 -30.99 -9.05
CA THR A 859 7.51 -30.18 -10.23
C THR A 859 8.05 -28.80 -9.87
N GLY A 860 7.75 -28.28 -8.67
CA GLY A 860 8.05 -26.91 -8.26
C GLY A 860 7.14 -25.83 -8.86
N CYS A 861 6.20 -26.22 -9.73
CA CYS A 861 5.18 -25.37 -10.33
C CYS A 861 4.18 -24.88 -9.28
N PHE A 862 3.56 -23.71 -9.49
CA PHE A 862 2.32 -23.34 -8.81
C PHE A 862 1.14 -23.73 -9.70
N ASP A 863 0.47 -24.85 -9.39
CA ASP A 863 -0.57 -25.45 -10.24
C ASP A 863 -1.92 -24.73 -10.09
N LEU A 864 -1.93 -23.44 -10.43
CA LEU A 864 -3.06 -22.53 -10.31
C LEU A 864 -4.05 -22.68 -11.49
N PRO A 865 -5.35 -22.42 -11.29
CA PRO A 865 -6.33 -22.30 -12.38
C PRO A 865 -5.90 -21.26 -13.40
N GLN A 866 -5.89 -21.61 -14.69
CA GLN A 866 -5.55 -20.65 -15.75
C GLN A 866 -6.79 -19.92 -16.28
N ASP A 867 -6.66 -18.60 -16.41
CA ASP A 867 -7.67 -17.73 -17.00
C ASP A 867 -8.08 -18.24 -18.39
N GLN A 868 -9.37 -18.56 -18.51
CA GLN A 868 -10.00 -19.11 -19.71
C GLN A 868 -10.18 -18.07 -20.82
N THR A 869 -10.15 -16.77 -20.51
CA THR A 869 -10.19 -15.72 -21.55
C THR A 869 -8.93 -15.70 -22.41
N GLU A 870 -7.82 -16.22 -21.90
CA GLU A 870 -6.56 -16.37 -22.64
C GLU A 870 -6.46 -17.74 -23.37
N CYS A 871 -7.39 -18.67 -23.10
CA CYS A 871 -7.39 -20.05 -23.59
C CYS A 871 -8.55 -20.34 -24.55
N ASP A 872 -8.24 -20.60 -25.81
CA ASP A 872 -9.16 -21.00 -26.89
C ASP A 872 -8.97 -22.47 -27.30
N CYS A 873 -8.42 -23.30 -26.39
CA CYS A 873 -8.21 -24.72 -26.67
C CYS A 873 -9.55 -25.45 -26.93
N PRO A 874 -9.63 -26.34 -27.94
CA PRO A 874 -10.87 -27.04 -28.28
C PRO A 874 -11.45 -27.94 -27.18
N ASP A 875 -10.65 -28.33 -26.18
CA ASP A 875 -11.06 -29.22 -25.09
C ASP A 875 -11.98 -28.56 -24.06
N LYS A 876 -11.99 -27.22 -23.99
CA LYS A 876 -12.75 -26.40 -23.03
C LYS A 876 -12.55 -26.82 -21.56
N LYS A 877 -11.37 -27.35 -21.23
CA LYS A 877 -11.02 -27.77 -19.86
C LYS A 877 -10.29 -26.65 -19.13
N GLU A 878 -10.46 -26.60 -17.80
CA GLU A 878 -9.57 -25.78 -16.97
C GLU A 878 -8.15 -26.36 -17.05
N HIS A 879 -7.24 -25.61 -17.69
CA HIS A 879 -5.81 -25.88 -17.64
C HIS A 879 -5.21 -25.29 -16.36
N ARG A 880 -4.16 -25.94 -15.85
CA ARG A 880 -3.50 -25.57 -14.59
C ARG A 880 -1.99 -25.56 -14.75
N GLY A 881 -1.33 -24.65 -14.05
CA GLY A 881 0.12 -24.48 -14.09
C GLY A 881 0.51 -23.04 -13.77
N GLY A 882 1.80 -22.72 -13.89
CA GLY A 882 2.35 -21.40 -13.56
C GLY A 882 2.65 -20.50 -14.76
N LYS A 883 2.77 -19.18 -14.51
CA LYS A 883 3.24 -18.15 -15.46
C LYS A 883 4.62 -17.64 -15.04
N ALA A 884 5.64 -17.84 -15.88
CA ALA A 884 7.04 -17.56 -15.54
C ALA A 884 7.25 -16.13 -14.98
N PHE A 885 6.69 -15.10 -15.64
CA PHE A 885 6.82 -13.71 -15.21
C PHE A 885 6.20 -13.43 -13.83
N ALA A 886 5.10 -14.12 -13.52
CA ALA A 886 4.40 -13.96 -12.26
C ALA A 886 5.16 -14.65 -11.12
N VAL A 887 5.74 -15.82 -11.41
CA VAL A 887 6.72 -16.50 -10.53
C VAL A 887 7.95 -15.62 -10.29
N GLY A 888 8.43 -14.85 -11.28
CA GLY A 888 9.52 -13.89 -11.10
C GLY A 888 9.22 -12.78 -10.08
N VAL A 889 7.99 -12.27 -10.05
CA VAL A 889 7.54 -11.32 -9.00
C VAL A 889 7.53 -11.98 -7.63
N LEU A 890 6.98 -13.19 -7.52
CA LEU A 890 6.92 -13.97 -6.27
C LEU A 890 8.31 -14.36 -5.76
N LEU A 891 9.22 -14.74 -6.65
CA LEU A 891 10.59 -15.08 -6.31
C LEU A 891 11.28 -13.89 -5.63
N HIS A 892 11.20 -12.67 -6.16
CA HIS A 892 11.78 -11.50 -5.48
C HIS A 892 11.25 -11.34 -4.06
N SER A 893 9.93 -11.40 -3.83
CA SER A 893 9.39 -11.23 -2.48
C SER A 893 9.87 -12.34 -1.53
N LEU A 894 10.00 -13.58 -2.01
CA LEU A 894 10.58 -14.69 -1.23
C LEU A 894 12.06 -14.46 -0.94
N VAL A 895 12.87 -13.98 -1.91
CA VAL A 895 14.27 -13.61 -1.65
C VAL A 895 14.34 -12.54 -0.55
N ARG A 896 13.56 -11.45 -0.70
CA ARG A 896 13.50 -10.37 0.32
C ARG A 896 13.03 -10.90 1.68
N PHE A 897 12.06 -11.82 1.72
CA PHE A 897 11.58 -12.47 2.94
C PHE A 897 12.70 -13.28 3.63
N SER A 898 13.37 -14.16 2.88
CA SER A 898 14.45 -15.02 3.41
C SER A 898 15.62 -14.23 4.01
N GLU A 899 15.90 -13.04 3.49
CA GLU A 899 16.92 -12.12 4.00
C GLU A 899 16.45 -11.25 5.18
N SER A 900 15.14 -11.21 5.48
CA SER A 900 14.56 -10.32 6.50
C SER A 900 13.89 -11.04 7.68
N VAL A 901 13.42 -12.27 7.50
CA VAL A 901 12.76 -13.04 8.57
C VAL A 901 13.78 -13.46 9.64
N PRO A 902 13.50 -13.28 10.95
CA PRO A 902 14.47 -13.58 12.01
C PRO A 902 14.63 -15.09 12.25
N ASP A 903 13.55 -15.86 12.20
CA ASP A 903 13.56 -17.30 12.48
C ASP A 903 14.09 -18.14 11.30
N THR A 904 14.72 -19.28 11.62
CA THR A 904 15.35 -20.15 10.63
C THR A 904 14.34 -21.01 9.87
N GLU A 905 13.25 -21.43 10.51
CA GLU A 905 12.23 -22.28 9.88
C GLU A 905 11.56 -21.59 8.69
N SER A 906 11.01 -20.38 8.88
CA SER A 906 10.40 -19.62 7.79
C SER A 906 11.41 -19.29 6.69
N ARG A 907 12.67 -19.01 7.06
CA ARG A 907 13.77 -18.76 6.12
C ARG A 907 14.02 -19.97 5.23
N GLU A 908 14.17 -21.15 5.83
CA GLU A 908 14.39 -22.38 5.08
C GLU A 908 13.19 -22.75 4.20
N THR A 909 11.96 -22.60 4.68
CA THR A 909 10.74 -22.82 3.88
C THR A 909 10.73 -21.92 2.65
N SER A 910 10.99 -20.61 2.83
CA SER A 910 11.12 -19.67 1.72
C SER A 910 12.21 -20.05 0.73
N GLN A 911 13.39 -20.48 1.20
CA GLN A 911 14.50 -20.95 0.37
C GLN A 911 14.17 -22.24 -0.40
N LYS A 912 13.47 -23.21 0.22
CA LYS A 912 12.99 -24.44 -0.42
C LYS A 912 12.03 -24.12 -1.57
N ILE A 913 11.11 -23.16 -1.39
CA ILE A 913 10.18 -22.70 -2.42
C ILE A 913 10.92 -22.03 -3.59
N ILE A 914 11.90 -21.17 -3.30
CA ILE A 914 12.75 -20.50 -4.32
C ILE A 914 13.46 -21.54 -5.21
N VAL A 915 14.12 -22.53 -4.60
CA VAL A 915 14.88 -23.56 -5.33
C VAL A 915 13.96 -24.42 -6.20
N ARG A 916 12.80 -24.85 -5.66
CA ARG A 916 11.79 -25.61 -6.42
C ARG A 916 11.25 -24.82 -7.62
N ALA A 917 10.91 -23.55 -7.44
CA ALA A 917 10.42 -22.69 -8.52
C ALA A 917 11.51 -22.39 -9.56
N ALA A 918 12.78 -22.25 -9.15
CA ALA A 918 13.90 -22.13 -10.08
C ALA A 918 14.15 -23.41 -10.89
N ASN A 919 13.93 -24.60 -10.30
CA ASN A 919 13.98 -25.86 -11.04
C ASN A 919 12.88 -25.93 -12.09
N TRP A 920 11.62 -25.70 -11.69
CA TRP A 920 10.50 -25.60 -12.64
C TRP A 920 10.78 -24.61 -13.78
N LEU A 921 11.37 -23.45 -13.50
CA LEU A 921 11.72 -22.45 -14.51
C LEU A 921 12.73 -22.98 -15.54
N LEU A 922 13.78 -23.68 -15.10
CA LEU A 922 14.84 -24.20 -15.95
C LEU A 922 14.44 -25.48 -16.69
N ASP A 923 13.73 -26.38 -16.01
CA ASP A 923 13.50 -27.75 -16.46
C ASP A 923 12.16 -27.90 -17.23
N GLU A 924 11.14 -27.11 -16.90
CA GLU A 924 9.77 -27.23 -17.45
C GLU A 924 9.22 -25.96 -18.13
N SER A 925 9.62 -24.78 -17.66
CA SER A 925 9.15 -23.51 -18.22
C SER A 925 10.02 -23.02 -19.39
N TRP A 926 11.32 -23.30 -19.38
CA TRP A 926 12.26 -22.86 -20.40
C TRP A 926 12.03 -23.54 -21.75
N ASN A 927 12.10 -22.75 -22.83
CA ASN A 927 12.01 -23.21 -24.20
C ASN A 927 13.31 -22.83 -24.94
N GLU A 928 14.24 -23.77 -24.98
CA GLU A 928 15.57 -23.62 -25.61
C GLU A 928 15.47 -23.15 -27.08
N ALA A 929 14.52 -23.69 -27.85
CA ALA A 929 14.32 -23.32 -29.26
C ALA A 929 13.78 -21.90 -29.47
N LYS A 930 13.28 -21.25 -28.41
CA LYS A 930 12.81 -19.86 -28.41
C LYS A 930 13.69 -18.92 -27.60
N MET A 931 14.70 -19.44 -26.89
CA MET A 931 15.53 -18.68 -25.93
C MET A 931 14.67 -17.87 -24.94
N GLY A 932 13.61 -18.47 -24.39
CA GLY A 932 12.69 -17.80 -23.48
C GLY A 932 11.80 -18.76 -22.70
N PHE A 933 11.06 -18.26 -21.72
CA PHE A 933 10.15 -19.04 -20.88
C PHE A 933 8.76 -19.10 -21.49
N ARG A 934 8.05 -20.22 -21.33
CA ARG A 934 6.66 -20.41 -21.71
C ARG A 934 5.78 -19.39 -20.98
N TYR A 935 4.81 -18.79 -21.69
CA TYR A 935 3.88 -17.82 -21.08
C TYR A 935 3.02 -18.46 -19.98
N LYS A 936 2.58 -19.70 -20.22
CA LYS A 936 1.90 -20.59 -19.27
C LYS A 936 2.46 -21.99 -19.41
N THR A 937 2.65 -22.70 -18.30
CA THR A 937 2.74 -24.17 -18.32
C THR A 937 1.34 -24.78 -18.20
N GLY A 938 1.19 -26.03 -18.65
CA GLY A 938 -0.06 -26.81 -18.55
C GLY A 938 -1.19 -26.46 -19.54
N CYS A 939 -1.02 -25.45 -20.40
CA CYS A 939 -1.95 -25.13 -21.49
C CYS A 939 -1.30 -25.43 -22.86
N PRO A 940 -1.85 -26.36 -23.68
CA PRO A 940 -1.23 -26.78 -24.94
C PRO A 940 -0.92 -25.64 -25.92
N LYS A 941 -1.78 -24.60 -25.96
CA LYS A 941 -1.58 -23.37 -26.75
C LYS A 941 -0.22 -22.71 -26.55
N PHE A 942 0.35 -22.82 -25.35
CA PHE A 942 1.58 -22.13 -24.97
C PHE A 942 2.80 -23.07 -24.89
N ALA A 943 2.66 -24.35 -25.25
CA ALA A 943 3.75 -25.35 -25.18
C ALA A 943 5.01 -24.93 -25.98
N ASP A 944 4.80 -24.35 -27.17
CA ASP A 944 5.85 -23.85 -28.07
C ASP A 944 6.13 -22.34 -27.92
N SER A 945 5.53 -21.69 -26.91
CA SER A 945 5.79 -20.27 -26.62
C SER A 945 7.14 -20.09 -25.94
N GLY A 946 7.71 -18.89 -26.08
CA GLY A 946 8.93 -18.49 -25.37
C GLY A 946 9.09 -16.97 -25.37
N TRP A 947 9.12 -16.38 -24.19
CA TRP A 947 9.45 -14.98 -23.96
C TRP A 947 10.45 -14.88 -22.81
N TYR A 948 11.52 -14.12 -22.99
CA TYR A 948 12.54 -13.96 -21.94
C TYR A 948 12.04 -12.99 -20.86
N SER A 949 11.30 -13.51 -19.90
CA SER A 949 10.89 -12.72 -18.73
C SER A 949 12.08 -12.48 -17.81
N ILE A 950 12.71 -11.31 -17.91
CA ILE A 950 13.89 -10.97 -17.10
C ILE A 950 13.61 -10.97 -15.58
N LEU A 951 12.33 -10.90 -15.20
CA LEU A 951 11.87 -10.93 -13.81
C LEU A 951 12.29 -12.19 -13.03
N VAL A 952 12.42 -13.34 -13.70
CA VAL A 952 12.76 -14.59 -13.01
C VAL A 952 14.21 -14.67 -12.54
N THR A 953 15.05 -13.78 -13.06
CA THR A 953 16.51 -13.95 -13.01
C THR A 953 17.10 -13.76 -11.62
N GLU A 954 16.54 -12.90 -10.75
CA GLU A 954 17.00 -12.77 -9.35
C GLU A 954 16.75 -14.07 -8.58
N GLY A 955 15.57 -14.69 -8.76
CA GLY A 955 15.21 -15.93 -8.10
C GLY A 955 16.05 -17.13 -8.55
N ILE A 956 16.35 -17.22 -9.85
CA ILE A 956 17.28 -18.23 -10.39
C ILE A 956 18.69 -18.01 -9.81
N ALA A 957 19.17 -16.77 -9.79
CA ALA A 957 20.50 -16.47 -9.22
C ALA A 957 20.57 -16.78 -7.71
N LYS A 958 19.49 -16.49 -6.96
CA LYS A 958 19.39 -16.84 -5.55
C LYS A 958 19.35 -18.35 -5.32
N ALA A 959 18.65 -19.12 -6.15
CA ALA A 959 18.61 -20.58 -6.04
C ALA A 959 20.03 -21.19 -6.14
N GLY A 960 20.87 -20.67 -7.03
CA GLY A 960 22.27 -21.06 -7.12
C GLY A 960 23.13 -20.59 -5.95
N GLU A 961 22.86 -19.43 -5.34
CA GLU A 961 23.51 -19.04 -4.08
C GLU A 961 23.11 -19.96 -2.91
N ILE A 962 21.85 -20.37 -2.81
CA ILE A 962 21.34 -21.26 -1.75
C ILE A 962 21.93 -22.67 -1.87
N THR A 963 22.09 -23.18 -3.08
CA THR A 963 22.48 -24.58 -3.35
C THR A 963 23.98 -24.77 -3.63
N ASP A 964 24.69 -23.68 -3.96
CA ASP A 964 26.03 -23.69 -4.58
C ASP A 964 26.12 -24.49 -5.90
N ASP A 965 24.98 -24.77 -6.54
CA ASP A 965 24.93 -25.46 -7.83
C ASP A 965 25.23 -24.47 -8.97
N PRO A 966 26.29 -24.69 -9.79
CA PRO A 966 26.62 -23.81 -10.90
C PRO A 966 25.54 -23.74 -11.98
N ARG A 967 24.62 -24.73 -12.10
CA ARG A 967 23.63 -24.82 -13.18
C ARG A 967 22.83 -23.54 -13.36
N TYR A 968 22.44 -22.89 -12.25
CA TYR A 968 21.60 -21.70 -12.27
C TYR A 968 22.36 -20.46 -12.78
N LEU A 969 23.59 -20.24 -12.29
CA LEU A 969 24.40 -19.08 -12.69
C LEU A 969 24.98 -19.26 -14.09
N GLU A 970 25.36 -20.48 -14.48
CA GLU A 970 25.81 -20.78 -15.84
C GLU A 970 24.66 -20.67 -16.86
N PHE A 971 23.45 -21.10 -16.50
CA PHE A 971 22.24 -20.85 -17.30
C PHE A 971 22.03 -19.35 -17.54
N LEU A 972 22.14 -18.52 -16.50
CA LEU A 972 22.00 -17.06 -16.63
C LEU A 972 23.13 -16.44 -17.46
N LEU A 973 24.39 -16.81 -17.23
CA LEU A 973 25.54 -16.31 -18.01
C LEU A 973 25.41 -16.65 -19.51
N ARG A 974 24.80 -17.80 -19.83
CA ARG A 974 24.51 -18.24 -21.21
C ARG A 974 23.36 -17.48 -21.87
N THR A 975 22.31 -17.12 -21.12
CA THR A 975 21.01 -16.71 -21.70
C THR A 975 20.67 -15.23 -21.50
N LEU A 976 21.17 -14.60 -20.44
CA LEU A 976 20.91 -13.20 -20.09
C LEU A 976 21.61 -12.12 -20.94
N PRO A 977 22.80 -12.33 -21.56
CA PRO A 977 23.55 -11.24 -22.21
C PRO A 977 22.81 -10.47 -23.32
N GLU A 978 21.93 -11.11 -24.08
CA GLU A 978 21.16 -10.43 -25.13
C GLU A 978 19.94 -9.66 -24.56
N PRO A 979 19.08 -10.25 -23.70
CA PRO A 979 18.03 -9.51 -22.98
C PRO A 979 18.51 -8.25 -22.24
N LEU A 980 19.74 -8.23 -21.73
CA LEU A 980 20.33 -7.04 -21.08
C LEU A 980 20.41 -5.82 -22.02
N LYS A 981 20.65 -6.02 -23.31
CA LYS A 981 20.83 -4.95 -24.31
C LYS A 981 19.53 -4.28 -24.76
N ALA A 982 18.38 -4.90 -24.55
CA ALA A 982 17.09 -4.39 -25.02
C ALA A 982 16.78 -2.98 -24.46
N VAL A 983 16.21 -2.09 -25.26
CA VAL A 983 15.90 -0.70 -24.84
C VAL A 983 14.39 -0.48 -24.89
N SER A 984 13.83 0.09 -23.82
CA SER A 984 12.41 0.48 -23.78
C SER A 984 12.16 1.63 -24.76
N SER A 985 11.07 1.54 -25.53
CA SER A 985 10.69 2.56 -26.52
C SER A 985 10.17 3.85 -25.87
N THR A 986 9.91 4.90 -26.66
CA THR A 986 9.15 6.08 -26.19
C THR A 986 7.62 5.88 -26.27
N GLY A 987 7.12 4.66 -26.52
CA GLY A 987 5.70 4.37 -26.76
C GLY A 987 4.79 4.36 -25.52
N ARG A 988 3.47 4.12 -25.71
CA ARG A 988 2.45 4.15 -24.64
C ARG A 988 2.66 3.12 -23.51
N SER A 989 3.45 2.06 -23.72
CA SER A 989 3.76 1.06 -22.68
C SER A 989 5.09 1.32 -21.95
N CYS A 990 5.81 2.38 -22.29
CA CYS A 990 7.22 2.55 -21.88
C CYS A 990 7.44 2.54 -20.36
N GLY A 991 6.53 3.10 -19.55
CA GLY A 991 6.64 3.06 -18.09
C GLY A 991 6.56 1.65 -17.51
N LYS A 992 5.67 0.82 -18.04
CA LYS A 992 5.58 -0.62 -17.69
C LYS A 992 6.82 -1.37 -18.15
N ASP A 993 7.21 -1.21 -19.41
CA ASP A 993 8.34 -1.93 -20.02
C ASP A 993 9.66 -1.61 -19.30
N PHE A 994 9.90 -0.32 -19.01
CA PHE A 994 11.02 0.15 -18.22
C PHE A 994 11.00 -0.43 -16.80
N SER A 995 9.89 -0.29 -16.08
CA SER A 995 9.79 -0.73 -14.68
C SER A 995 9.98 -2.23 -14.58
N GLN A 996 9.27 -3.01 -15.40
CA GLN A 996 9.38 -4.46 -15.45
C GLN A 996 10.79 -4.94 -15.81
N LYS A 997 11.48 -4.29 -16.77
CA LYS A 997 12.85 -4.69 -17.14
C LYS A 997 13.86 -4.42 -16.02
N HIS A 998 13.77 -3.28 -15.35
CA HIS A 998 14.87 -2.82 -14.48
C HIS A 998 14.70 -3.17 -13.00
N ARG A 999 13.49 -3.52 -12.53
CA ARG A 999 13.19 -3.77 -11.11
C ARG A 999 14.04 -4.84 -10.42
N GLN A 1000 14.30 -5.96 -11.09
CA GLN A 1000 15.00 -7.12 -10.49
C GLN A 1000 16.39 -7.35 -11.07
N THR A 1001 16.63 -6.91 -12.31
CA THR A 1001 17.88 -7.15 -13.04
C THR A 1001 19.12 -6.65 -12.29
N ALA A 1002 19.05 -5.51 -11.61
CA ALA A 1002 20.16 -5.00 -10.80
C ALA A 1002 20.58 -5.94 -9.65
N HIS A 1003 19.64 -6.70 -9.07
CA HIS A 1003 19.92 -7.72 -8.06
C HIS A 1003 20.51 -8.99 -8.70
N THR A 1004 20.02 -9.39 -9.89
CA THR A 1004 20.61 -10.49 -10.67
C THR A 1004 22.10 -10.25 -10.96
N LEU A 1005 22.47 -9.03 -11.38
CA LEU A 1005 23.86 -8.68 -11.68
C LEU A 1005 24.76 -8.76 -10.43
N TYR A 1006 24.25 -8.39 -9.24
CA TYR A 1006 24.98 -8.56 -7.98
C TYR A 1006 25.37 -10.03 -7.72
N TYR A 1007 24.43 -10.96 -7.89
CA TYR A 1007 24.70 -12.39 -7.70
C TYR A 1007 25.65 -12.95 -8.76
N LEU A 1008 25.55 -12.48 -10.01
CA LEU A 1008 26.48 -12.87 -11.09
C LEU A 1008 27.90 -12.35 -10.84
N ASP A 1009 28.07 -11.10 -10.42
CA ASP A 1009 29.39 -10.57 -10.03
C ASP A 1009 30.00 -11.39 -8.88
N LYS A 1010 29.22 -11.66 -7.82
CA LYS A 1010 29.65 -12.48 -6.67
C LYS A 1010 30.12 -13.89 -7.11
N TYR A 1011 29.40 -14.51 -8.04
CA TYR A 1011 29.74 -15.82 -8.60
C TYR A 1011 31.00 -15.79 -9.46
N LEU A 1012 31.13 -14.80 -10.35
CA LEU A 1012 32.30 -14.61 -11.20
C LEU A 1012 33.57 -14.32 -10.35
N GLU A 1013 33.43 -13.52 -9.29
CA GLU A 1013 34.52 -13.30 -8.32
C GLU A 1013 34.93 -14.57 -7.56
N LYS A 1014 33.96 -15.43 -7.18
CA LYS A 1014 34.25 -16.73 -6.57
C LYS A 1014 35.06 -17.61 -7.54
N LYS A 1015 34.58 -17.78 -8.77
CA LYS A 1015 35.29 -18.56 -9.81
C LYS A 1015 36.68 -18.00 -10.14
N ALA A 1016 36.86 -16.68 -10.17
CA ALA A 1016 38.17 -16.06 -10.37
C ALA A 1016 39.15 -16.42 -9.23
N LYS A 1017 38.72 -16.27 -7.98
CA LYS A 1017 39.51 -16.64 -6.78
C LYS A 1017 39.82 -18.14 -6.70
N GLU A 1018 38.94 -18.99 -7.21
CA GLU A 1018 39.17 -20.44 -7.32
C GLU A 1018 40.20 -20.76 -8.40
N LYS A 1019 40.09 -20.14 -9.59
CA LYS A 1019 41.08 -20.29 -10.67
C LYS A 1019 42.48 -19.83 -10.25
N GLU A 1020 42.59 -18.69 -9.58
CA GLU A 1020 43.86 -18.19 -9.02
C GLU A 1020 44.48 -19.16 -7.99
N LYS A 1021 43.64 -19.81 -7.15
CA LYS A 1021 44.12 -20.84 -6.20
C LYS A 1021 44.64 -22.07 -6.95
N THR A 1022 43.94 -22.55 -7.98
CA THR A 1022 44.37 -23.70 -8.79
C THR A 1022 45.67 -23.40 -9.53
N GLU A 1023 45.76 -22.27 -10.26
CA GLU A 1023 46.99 -21.86 -10.94
C GLU A 1023 48.17 -21.68 -9.97
N ARG A 1024 47.90 -21.26 -8.72
CA ARG A 1024 48.93 -21.14 -7.67
C ARG A 1024 49.35 -22.49 -7.08
N ALA A 1025 48.46 -23.49 -7.08
CA ALA A 1025 48.78 -24.86 -6.68
C ALA A 1025 49.63 -25.55 -7.76
N GLU A 1026 49.20 -25.48 -9.02
CA GLU A 1026 49.94 -26.03 -10.17
C GLU A 1026 51.36 -25.44 -10.28
N ARG A 1027 51.53 -24.13 -10.01
CA ARG A 1027 52.86 -23.49 -9.94
C ARG A 1027 53.71 -23.89 -8.73
N LYS A 1028 53.13 -24.52 -7.70
CA LYS A 1028 53.88 -25.05 -6.54
C LYS A 1028 54.26 -26.51 -6.71
N ASP A 1029 53.41 -27.30 -7.37
CA ASP A 1029 53.66 -28.73 -7.62
C ASP A 1029 54.55 -28.96 -8.86
N GLY A 1030 54.76 -27.90 -9.67
CA GLY A 1030 55.70 -27.86 -10.79
C GLY A 1030 57.09 -27.30 -10.47
N ILE A 1031 57.46 -27.19 -9.19
CA ILE A 1031 58.79 -26.77 -8.68
C ILE A 1031 59.36 -27.89 -7.80
#